data_AF-A0A6J1X289-F1
#
_entry.id   AF-A0A6J1X289-F1
#
_cell.length_a   1.000
_cell.length_b   1.000
_cell.length_c   1.000
_cell.angle_alpha   90.00
_cell.angle_beta   90.00
_cell.angle_gamma   90.00
#
_symmetry.space_group_name_H-M   'P 1'
#
loop_
_entity.id
_entity.type
_entity.pdbx_description
1 polymer ?
#
loop_
_entity_poly.entity_id
_entity_poly.type
_entity_poly.pdbx_seq_one_letter_code
_entity_poly.pdbx_strand_id
1 'polypeptide(L)'
;MTEENLSLNDVIRNRKKYIPKIIVKKHGPFPKKRANTHVPILCAQGYTARYFKTCYMEQLYTLAPNYLAEEFNNVLLQNGDDVVPVRVIVAPFHKQYPGIRYFNTVSREWVHVCIIDDLIYLMRKDDLSLEVSRKGTPLYFKFATEEQLSSFISICDGYYRLMVKWTFNLSKDDETPSLKELYRLKCHGPVGGAFSYRKLQVKCSNKHGCYLLRQCHEEYNVFYLDACNKNSTPETYKIEFKGHGYIFLNKEYPSIESIISQHKNSKGQIFLNECLPPSEYDESQVLLCSKPERQGVHIDQSELTEALKTNRSPRCLLNKDIHLYIGSEKFGAGNLTMTCKAIWKIDETKKLIVAFKALQQDEHLKGFMTLASKYVNIQSSSIIRLYGMTFNSPTALVLEYMPYGPLNEYLKSNGGKVKPLELLKVSASVARALWDLSEAGVVHGRLRCRRLLLAAAAPDRLIVKLAGPSLRPYTVDDVHWMPVEFFEDMNLAKRSVVGDIWAFATTIWEVFSYGLSPLETNPVMTAISYKRGNRLMQPALCPAEVWTLVQQCWQSSPLRPQEIMRDLNHMLYREDANIHEYEQPKVTNHIAMNTVIASDRYNSNEQSDVASNRSLISNGSTIFMNGGTVHQVNGNRLAVGIANEDASSVPREPLEFPVELKVSEDDWHHDKPLPMQAIESHGTTYLVSCKEKIGGGSYGVVFKGLMFSEHDNSGVPTTVAVKKLTPQKTSANMSAYADFENELKIMKCLKHENIVKILGYSWEDQSPDPTVFIVMEYLEESSLNNYLKFQGDKLSISHLLKYATDIATGMEYISSKKIVHRDLATRNILVVDICRVKISDFGLARRIPGVDVYQLKTERLLPFNWYAPESTTHPFLFSTKSDVWSYGVTMWEIFTRVRQEVPKFDVERPRERASCFQIPNDCPSKIYRHLMTDCWNLDPQLRPNFTDLRQICHAFLDEYKQISD
;
A
#
# COMPACT_ATOMS: atom_id res chain seq x y z
N MET A 1 17.66 -23.71 25.95
CA MET A 1 18.96 -23.01 26.12
C MET A 1 18.70 -21.58 26.57
N THR A 2 18.50 -20.63 25.65
CA THR A 2 18.33 -19.19 25.96
C THR A 2 17.23 -18.84 26.97
N GLU A 3 16.13 -19.58 27.04
CA GLU A 3 15.00 -19.27 27.93
C GLU A 3 15.00 -20.06 29.25
N GLU A 4 15.85 -21.08 29.37
CA GLU A 4 15.85 -22.06 30.49
C GLU A 4 17.26 -22.30 31.06
N ASN A 5 18.27 -21.55 30.58
CA ASN A 5 19.70 -21.72 30.86
C ASN A 5 20.28 -23.14 30.66
N LEU A 6 19.56 -24.03 29.95
CA LEU A 6 20.01 -25.39 29.64
C LEU A 6 21.34 -25.41 28.86
N SER A 7 22.25 -26.29 29.27
CA SER A 7 23.54 -26.48 28.59
C SER A 7 23.40 -27.09 27.20
N LEU A 8 24.40 -26.81 26.34
CA LEU A 8 24.54 -27.42 25.02
C LEU A 8 24.54 -28.96 25.10
N ASN A 9 25.24 -29.52 26.09
CA ASN A 9 25.34 -30.95 26.32
C ASN A 9 23.98 -31.56 26.69
N ASP A 10 23.17 -30.88 27.49
CA ASP A 10 21.85 -31.38 27.87
C ASP A 10 20.85 -31.34 26.73
N VAL A 11 20.89 -30.32 25.88
CA VAL A 11 20.04 -30.25 24.67
C VAL A 11 20.47 -31.31 23.65
N ILE A 12 21.77 -31.51 23.41
CA ILE A 12 22.29 -32.59 22.57
C ILE A 12 21.89 -33.97 23.12
N ARG A 13 22.03 -34.20 24.44
CA ARG A 13 21.61 -35.42 25.13
C ARG A 13 20.11 -35.68 24.95
N ASN A 14 19.29 -34.66 25.19
CA ASN A 14 17.83 -34.72 25.14
C ASN A 14 17.21 -34.60 23.74
N ARG A 15 17.98 -34.33 22.67
CA ARG A 15 17.51 -34.00 21.30
C ARG A 15 16.31 -34.80 20.76
N LYS A 16 16.15 -36.08 21.16
CA LYS A 16 15.00 -36.92 20.81
C LYS A 16 13.65 -36.37 21.29
N LYS A 17 13.63 -35.47 22.28
CA LYS A 17 12.44 -34.76 22.77
C LYS A 17 11.94 -33.66 21.82
N TYR A 18 12.84 -33.08 21.01
CA TYR A 18 12.56 -31.89 20.18
C TYR A 18 12.37 -32.22 18.68
N ILE A 19 12.19 -33.50 18.33
CA ILE A 19 12.14 -34.00 16.95
C ILE A 19 10.92 -34.91 16.81
N PRO A 20 10.14 -34.83 15.70
CA PRO A 20 8.98 -35.69 15.47
C PRO A 20 9.29 -37.18 15.70
N LYS A 21 8.46 -37.85 16.52
CA LYS A 21 8.67 -39.25 16.96
C LYS A 21 8.90 -40.22 15.79
N ILE A 22 8.28 -39.99 14.64
CA ILE A 22 8.44 -40.81 13.43
C ILE A 22 9.85 -40.70 12.81
N ILE A 23 10.45 -39.50 12.83
CA ILE A 23 11.84 -39.28 12.38
C ILE A 23 12.82 -39.91 13.37
N VAL A 24 12.56 -39.78 14.67
CA VAL A 24 13.37 -40.45 15.72
C VAL A 24 13.30 -41.98 15.59
N LYS A 25 12.14 -42.54 15.19
CA LYS A 25 11.96 -43.99 14.96
C LYS A 25 12.63 -44.48 13.67
N LYS A 26 12.50 -43.75 12.54
CA LYS A 26 13.05 -44.17 11.24
C LYS A 26 14.55 -43.83 11.04
N HIS A 27 15.04 -42.74 11.61
CA HIS A 27 16.37 -42.18 11.32
C HIS A 27 17.17 -41.81 12.58
N GLY A 28 16.86 -42.41 13.73
CA GLY A 28 17.37 -42.03 15.07
C GLY A 28 18.87 -41.69 15.23
N PRO A 29 19.82 -42.32 14.49
CA PRO A 29 21.24 -41.91 14.52
C PRO A 29 21.51 -40.56 13.86
N PHE A 30 20.86 -40.24 12.73
CA PHE A 30 21.22 -39.12 11.86
C PHE A 30 21.07 -37.73 12.52
N PRO A 31 20.00 -37.45 13.30
CA PRO A 31 19.92 -36.21 14.07
C PRO A 31 20.96 -36.09 15.20
N LYS A 32 21.62 -37.18 15.65
CA LYS A 32 22.74 -37.06 16.60
C LYS A 32 23.93 -36.36 15.94
N LYS A 33 24.31 -36.77 14.72
CA LYS A 33 25.43 -36.15 14.00
C LYS A 33 25.13 -34.67 13.71
N ARG A 34 23.97 -34.36 13.13
CA ARG A 34 23.59 -32.95 12.82
C ARG A 34 23.42 -32.07 14.06
N ALA A 35 22.87 -32.58 15.18
CA ALA A 35 22.76 -31.78 16.41
C ALA A 35 24.14 -31.44 16.99
N ASN A 36 25.08 -32.40 16.99
CA ASN A 36 26.46 -32.17 17.44
C ASN A 36 27.20 -31.13 16.56
N THR A 37 26.93 -31.08 15.25
CA THR A 37 27.60 -30.15 14.34
C THR A 37 26.99 -28.74 14.33
N HIS A 38 25.66 -28.61 14.21
CA HIS A 38 25.05 -27.30 13.91
C HIS A 38 24.57 -26.51 15.14
N VAL A 39 24.20 -27.18 16.24
CA VAL A 39 23.76 -26.45 17.45
C VAL A 39 24.88 -25.59 18.05
N PRO A 40 26.15 -26.02 18.14
CA PRO A 40 27.24 -25.15 18.62
C PRO A 40 27.43 -23.89 17.75
N ILE A 41 27.33 -24.03 16.42
CA ILE A 41 27.46 -22.92 15.46
C ILE A 41 26.35 -21.89 15.68
N LEU A 42 25.10 -22.35 15.80
CA LEU A 42 23.95 -21.48 16.08
C LEU A 42 24.01 -20.80 17.46
N CYS A 43 24.64 -21.44 18.46
CA CYS A 43 24.91 -20.81 19.75
C CYS A 43 25.99 -19.73 19.67
N ALA A 44 27.04 -19.92 18.85
CA ALA A 44 28.11 -18.95 18.68
C ALA A 44 27.65 -17.66 17.95
N GLN A 45 26.57 -17.73 17.17
CA GLN A 45 26.01 -16.60 16.42
C GLN A 45 25.13 -15.64 17.25
N GLY A 46 24.91 -15.91 18.55
CA GLY A 46 24.34 -14.94 19.49
C GLY A 46 22.86 -14.57 19.29
N TYR A 47 22.11 -15.32 18.50
CA TYR A 47 20.71 -15.00 18.19
C TYR A 47 19.76 -15.09 19.40
N THR A 48 18.74 -14.22 19.41
CA THR A 48 17.72 -14.20 20.47
C THR A 48 16.75 -15.37 20.38
N ALA A 49 16.09 -15.72 21.50
CA ALA A 49 15.06 -16.75 21.51
C ALA A 49 13.90 -16.45 20.53
N ARG A 50 13.58 -15.16 20.32
CA ARG A 50 12.57 -14.68 19.36
C ARG A 50 12.93 -15.06 17.92
N TYR A 51 14.20 -14.89 17.53
CA TYR A 51 14.69 -15.25 16.19
C TYR A 51 14.48 -16.76 15.93
N PHE A 52 14.93 -17.62 16.85
CA PHE A 52 14.74 -19.05 16.71
C PHE A 52 13.25 -19.45 16.64
N LYS A 53 12.37 -18.80 17.41
CA LYS A 53 10.91 -19.01 17.34
C LYS A 53 10.33 -18.59 15.98
N THR A 54 10.73 -17.45 15.42
CA THR A 54 10.29 -17.03 14.07
C THR A 54 10.77 -18.01 12.99
N CYS A 55 12.07 -18.32 12.93
CA CYS A 55 12.62 -19.24 11.93
C CYS A 55 12.04 -20.66 12.05
N TYR A 56 11.76 -21.13 13.27
CA TYR A 56 11.08 -22.41 13.50
C TYR A 56 9.68 -22.42 12.88
N MET A 57 8.88 -21.36 13.07
CA MET A 57 7.55 -21.26 12.48
C MET A 57 7.59 -21.21 10.95
N GLU A 58 8.52 -20.44 10.36
CA GLU A 58 8.68 -20.34 8.90
C GLU A 58 9.10 -21.68 8.25
N GLN A 59 10.02 -22.41 8.91
CA GLN A 59 10.37 -23.77 8.51
C GLN A 59 9.20 -24.74 8.71
N LEU A 60 8.43 -24.60 9.80
CA LEU A 60 7.26 -25.44 10.09
C LEU A 60 6.17 -25.29 9.02
N TYR A 61 5.87 -24.08 8.53
CA TYR A 61 4.96 -23.89 7.39
C TYR A 61 5.45 -24.51 6.08
N THR A 62 6.76 -24.72 5.94
CA THR A 62 7.37 -25.33 4.76
C THR A 62 7.39 -26.86 4.87
N LEU A 63 7.64 -27.40 6.07
CA LEU A 63 7.65 -28.84 6.37
C LEU A 63 6.24 -29.43 6.61
N ALA A 64 5.29 -28.60 7.04
CA ALA A 64 3.91 -28.94 7.33
C ALA A 64 2.98 -27.84 6.79
N PRO A 65 2.69 -27.80 5.47
CA PRO A 65 1.87 -26.75 4.86
C PRO A 65 0.41 -26.72 5.35
N ASN A 66 -0.06 -27.81 5.97
CA ASN A 66 -1.37 -27.90 6.63
C ASN A 66 -1.31 -27.59 8.15
N TYR A 67 -0.24 -26.99 8.69
CA TYR A 67 -0.10 -26.78 10.15
C TYR A 67 -1.16 -25.84 10.77
N LEU A 68 -1.72 -24.91 9.99
CA LEU A 68 -2.88 -24.09 10.35
C LEU A 68 -4.15 -24.50 9.57
N ALA A 69 -4.31 -25.80 9.30
CA ALA A 69 -5.47 -26.34 8.60
C ALA A 69 -6.11 -27.45 9.42
N GLU A 70 -7.43 -27.41 9.56
CA GLU A 70 -8.21 -28.46 10.22
C GLU A 70 -8.90 -29.34 9.17
N GLU A 71 -8.83 -30.66 9.36
CA GLU A 71 -9.18 -31.68 8.36
C GLU A 71 -10.28 -32.60 8.87
N PHE A 72 -11.44 -32.54 8.21
CA PHE A 72 -12.67 -33.23 8.55
C PHE A 72 -12.82 -34.46 7.64
N ASN A 73 -12.68 -35.63 8.24
CA ASN A 73 -12.71 -36.94 7.57
C ASN A 73 -14.11 -37.57 7.59
N ASN A 74 -14.37 -38.53 6.69
CA ASN A 74 -15.64 -39.26 6.61
C ASN A 74 -16.88 -38.37 6.41
N VAL A 75 -16.69 -37.22 5.74
CA VAL A 75 -17.79 -36.31 5.36
C VAL A 75 -18.35 -36.76 4.00
N LEU A 76 -19.66 -36.69 3.82
CA LEU A 76 -20.30 -36.90 2.52
C LEU A 76 -20.70 -35.55 1.94
N LEU A 77 -20.35 -35.29 0.68
CA LEU A 77 -20.86 -34.16 -0.10
C LEU A 77 -22.06 -34.62 -0.92
N GLN A 78 -23.20 -33.96 -0.78
CA GLN A 78 -24.35 -34.15 -1.66
C GLN A 78 -24.31 -33.12 -2.80
N ASN A 79 -24.40 -33.60 -4.04
CA ASN A 79 -24.32 -32.82 -5.27
C ASN A 79 -25.48 -33.21 -6.20
N GLY A 80 -26.68 -32.68 -5.92
CA GLY A 80 -27.91 -33.20 -6.51
C GLY A 80 -28.27 -34.56 -5.90
N ASP A 81 -28.48 -35.56 -6.75
CA ASP A 81 -28.74 -36.95 -6.35
C ASP A 81 -27.46 -37.71 -5.97
N ASP A 82 -26.28 -37.25 -6.43
CA ASP A 82 -25.00 -37.89 -6.14
C ASP A 82 -24.53 -37.60 -4.71
N VAL A 83 -24.09 -38.66 -4.00
CA VAL A 83 -23.51 -38.57 -2.65
C VAL A 83 -22.05 -39.07 -2.70
N VAL A 84 -21.11 -38.16 -2.53
CA VAL A 84 -19.68 -38.40 -2.74
C VAL A 84 -18.91 -38.33 -1.42
N PRO A 85 -18.12 -39.36 -1.04
CA PRO A 85 -17.25 -39.28 0.12
C PRO A 85 -16.08 -38.31 -0.10
N VAL A 86 -15.92 -37.36 0.82
CA VAL A 86 -14.92 -36.28 0.76
C VAL A 86 -14.11 -36.15 2.05
N ARG A 87 -12.96 -35.48 1.97
CA ARG A 87 -12.29 -34.89 3.15
C ARG A 87 -12.33 -33.37 3.01
N VAL A 88 -12.95 -32.67 3.95
CA VAL A 88 -13.04 -31.21 3.94
C VAL A 88 -11.86 -30.63 4.73
N ILE A 89 -11.23 -29.57 4.23
CA ILE A 89 -10.18 -28.84 4.93
C ILE A 89 -10.57 -27.35 5.01
N VAL A 90 -10.48 -26.81 6.23
CA VAL A 90 -10.59 -25.37 6.50
C VAL A 90 -9.18 -24.83 6.73
N ALA A 91 -8.70 -23.97 5.83
CA ALA A 91 -7.35 -23.41 5.84
C ALA A 91 -7.34 -21.94 5.33
N PRO A 92 -7.77 -20.95 6.15
CA PRO A 92 -7.97 -19.56 5.73
C PRO A 92 -6.73 -18.87 5.14
N PHE A 93 -5.53 -19.30 5.54
CA PHE A 93 -4.25 -18.71 5.14
C PHE A 93 -3.44 -19.57 4.16
N HIS A 94 -4.04 -20.62 3.58
CA HIS A 94 -3.35 -21.48 2.62
C HIS A 94 -2.96 -20.70 1.34
N LYS A 95 -1.69 -20.75 0.95
CA LYS A 95 -1.05 -19.81 0.00
C LYS A 95 -1.70 -19.71 -1.39
N GLN A 96 -2.32 -20.78 -1.88
CA GLN A 96 -2.96 -20.85 -3.22
C GLN A 96 -4.49 -20.85 -3.11
N TYR A 97 -5.03 -21.81 -2.36
CA TYR A 97 -6.47 -22.02 -2.14
C TYR A 97 -6.87 -21.69 -0.68
N PRO A 98 -6.99 -20.41 -0.29
CA PRO A 98 -7.37 -20.01 1.08
C PRO A 98 -8.86 -20.24 1.36
N GLY A 99 -9.20 -20.57 2.60
CA GLY A 99 -10.59 -20.78 3.04
C GLY A 99 -10.96 -22.26 3.08
N ILE A 100 -12.12 -22.62 2.52
CA ILE A 100 -12.64 -23.99 2.54
C ILE A 100 -12.31 -24.70 1.22
N ARG A 101 -11.85 -25.95 1.31
CA ARG A 101 -11.63 -26.86 0.17
C ARG A 101 -12.04 -28.28 0.56
N TYR A 102 -12.27 -29.16 -0.41
CA TYR A 102 -12.39 -30.59 -0.15
C TYR A 102 -11.57 -31.43 -1.13
N PHE A 103 -11.21 -32.63 -0.71
CA PHE A 103 -10.65 -33.68 -1.56
C PHE A 103 -11.74 -34.69 -1.90
N ASN A 104 -12.07 -34.83 -3.18
CA ASN A 104 -12.97 -35.87 -3.67
C ASN A 104 -12.23 -37.21 -3.59
N THR A 105 -12.69 -38.14 -2.75
CA THR A 105 -11.98 -39.42 -2.58
C THR A 105 -12.16 -40.38 -3.76
N VAL A 106 -13.18 -40.15 -4.60
CA VAL A 106 -13.49 -40.93 -5.80
C VAL A 106 -12.67 -40.44 -6.99
N SER A 107 -12.77 -39.16 -7.37
CA SER A 107 -11.98 -38.61 -8.49
C SER A 107 -10.51 -38.33 -8.14
N ARG A 108 -10.18 -38.27 -6.83
CA ARG A 108 -8.86 -37.97 -6.25
C ARG A 108 -8.37 -36.54 -6.51
N GLU A 109 -9.30 -35.59 -6.67
CA GLU A 109 -9.00 -34.19 -6.95
C GLU A 109 -9.29 -33.27 -5.76
N TRP A 110 -8.61 -32.13 -5.71
CA TRP A 110 -8.89 -31.03 -4.78
C TRP A 110 -9.82 -30.01 -5.43
N VAL A 111 -10.94 -29.73 -4.77
CA VAL A 111 -11.89 -28.68 -5.15
C VAL A 111 -11.84 -27.57 -4.11
N HIS A 112 -11.63 -26.33 -4.55
CA HIS A 112 -11.77 -25.14 -3.70
C HIS A 112 -13.24 -24.74 -3.62
N VAL A 113 -13.74 -24.46 -2.41
CA VAL A 113 -15.17 -24.14 -2.18
C VAL A 113 -15.38 -22.63 -2.19
N CYS A 114 -14.69 -21.92 -1.29
CA CYS A 114 -14.77 -20.46 -1.15
C CYS A 114 -13.69 -19.93 -0.20
N ILE A 115 -13.50 -18.61 -0.17
CA ILE A 115 -12.83 -17.93 0.95
C ILE A 115 -13.81 -17.74 2.13
N ILE A 116 -13.29 -17.47 3.33
CA ILE A 116 -14.13 -17.18 4.51
C ILE A 116 -15.00 -15.94 4.26
N ASP A 117 -14.46 -14.96 3.53
CA ASP A 117 -15.11 -13.71 3.12
C ASP A 117 -16.34 -13.91 2.19
N ASP A 118 -16.60 -15.14 1.72
CA ASP A 118 -17.74 -15.50 0.85
C ASP A 118 -18.85 -16.28 1.56
N LEU A 119 -18.67 -16.66 2.83
CA LEU A 119 -19.70 -17.33 3.62
C LEU A 119 -20.84 -16.35 3.95
N ILE A 120 -22.08 -16.85 3.93
CA ILE A 120 -23.30 -16.06 4.21
C ILE A 120 -23.96 -16.56 5.49
N TYR A 121 -24.25 -17.87 5.57
CA TYR A 121 -24.73 -18.54 6.77
C TYR A 121 -24.39 -20.04 6.73
N LEU A 122 -24.49 -20.69 7.89
CA LEU A 122 -24.36 -22.13 8.07
C LEU A 122 -25.66 -22.63 8.71
N MET A 123 -26.34 -23.60 8.09
CA MET A 123 -27.64 -24.09 8.55
C MET A 123 -27.65 -25.60 8.73
N ARG A 124 -27.88 -26.04 9.97
CA ARG A 124 -27.99 -27.45 10.35
C ARG A 124 -29.30 -28.08 9.82
N LYS A 125 -29.29 -29.41 9.71
CA LYS A 125 -30.48 -30.25 9.44
C LYS A 125 -30.46 -31.45 10.39
N ASP A 126 -31.64 -32.02 10.66
CA ASP A 126 -31.86 -33.03 11.70
C ASP A 126 -31.04 -34.35 11.52
N ASP A 127 -30.46 -34.56 10.33
CA ASP A 127 -29.79 -35.80 9.93
C ASP A 127 -28.26 -35.70 9.91
N LEU A 128 -27.67 -34.74 10.64
CA LEU A 128 -26.24 -34.35 10.62
C LEU A 128 -25.75 -33.71 9.29
N SER A 129 -26.68 -33.25 8.45
CA SER A 129 -26.34 -32.44 7.28
C SER A 129 -26.22 -30.95 7.59
N LEU A 130 -25.33 -30.28 6.87
CA LEU A 130 -25.06 -28.85 6.94
C LEU A 130 -25.21 -28.22 5.56
N GLU A 131 -26.02 -27.18 5.44
CA GLU A 131 -25.95 -26.24 4.33
C GLU A 131 -24.84 -25.23 4.58
N VAL A 132 -23.84 -25.21 3.70
CA VAL A 132 -22.82 -24.16 3.64
C VAL A 132 -23.25 -23.14 2.58
N SER A 133 -23.94 -22.10 3.04
CA SER A 133 -24.41 -21.02 2.17
C SER A 133 -23.33 -19.96 1.97
N ARG A 134 -23.10 -19.61 0.71
CA ARG A 134 -21.95 -18.82 0.25
C ARG A 134 -22.32 -18.02 -1.00
N LYS A 135 -21.42 -17.13 -1.45
CA LYS A 135 -21.51 -16.55 -2.80
C LYS A 135 -21.38 -17.68 -3.84
N GLY A 136 -22.38 -17.79 -4.72
CA GLY A 136 -22.54 -18.91 -5.66
C GLY A 136 -23.46 -20.02 -5.12
N THR A 137 -23.33 -21.24 -5.64
CA THR A 137 -24.18 -22.38 -5.26
C THR A 137 -23.85 -22.88 -3.83
N PRO A 138 -24.84 -23.01 -2.92
CA PRO A 138 -24.65 -23.67 -1.63
C PRO A 138 -24.11 -25.10 -1.79
N LEU A 139 -23.41 -25.61 -0.78
CA LEU A 139 -23.00 -27.02 -0.71
C LEU A 139 -23.62 -27.70 0.51
N TYR A 140 -23.89 -29.00 0.37
CA TYR A 140 -24.49 -29.84 1.41
C TYR A 140 -23.49 -30.88 1.90
N PHE A 141 -23.01 -30.74 3.13
CA PHE A 141 -22.09 -31.69 3.76
C PHE A 141 -22.78 -32.45 4.88
N LYS A 142 -22.72 -33.78 4.86
CA LYS A 142 -23.20 -34.64 5.93
C LYS A 142 -22.03 -35.19 6.73
N PHE A 143 -22.03 -34.93 8.03
CA PHE A 143 -20.93 -35.26 8.95
C PHE A 143 -21.18 -36.58 9.67
N ALA A 144 -20.11 -37.21 10.16
CA ALA A 144 -20.18 -38.52 10.81
C ALA A 144 -20.69 -38.43 12.27
N THR A 145 -20.50 -37.30 12.95
CA THR A 145 -20.97 -37.06 14.32
C THR A 145 -21.40 -35.61 14.53
N GLU A 146 -22.25 -35.39 15.54
CA GLU A 146 -22.68 -34.07 16.02
C GLU A 146 -21.50 -33.21 16.52
N GLU A 147 -20.51 -33.84 17.17
CA GLU A 147 -19.27 -33.17 17.59
C GLU A 147 -18.48 -32.64 16.38
N GLN A 148 -18.39 -33.44 15.30
CA GLN A 148 -17.68 -33.06 14.09
C GLN A 148 -18.39 -31.91 13.34
N LEU A 149 -19.72 -31.96 13.27
CA LEU A 149 -20.56 -30.89 12.72
C LEU A 149 -20.38 -29.58 13.51
N SER A 150 -20.50 -29.64 14.84
CA SER A 150 -20.30 -28.51 15.76
C SER A 150 -18.90 -27.89 15.63
N SER A 151 -17.87 -28.74 15.51
CA SER A 151 -16.47 -28.31 15.31
C SER A 151 -16.29 -27.57 13.98
N PHE A 152 -16.86 -28.08 12.87
CA PHE A 152 -16.77 -27.44 11.56
C PHE A 152 -17.48 -26.08 11.51
N ILE A 153 -18.63 -25.95 12.17
CA ILE A 153 -19.32 -24.65 12.30
C ILE A 153 -18.48 -23.69 13.14
N SER A 154 -18.03 -24.14 14.32
CA SER A 154 -17.26 -23.31 15.27
C SER A 154 -15.99 -22.70 14.68
N ILE A 155 -15.23 -23.46 13.87
CA ILE A 155 -14.02 -22.95 13.21
C ILE A 155 -14.36 -21.90 12.14
N CYS A 156 -15.41 -22.11 11.35
CA CYS A 156 -15.86 -21.16 10.33
C CYS A 156 -16.34 -19.85 10.96
N ASP A 157 -17.14 -19.93 12.03
CA ASP A 157 -17.60 -18.78 12.82
C ASP A 157 -16.45 -18.03 13.52
N GLY A 158 -15.46 -18.76 14.02
CA GLY A 158 -14.25 -18.18 14.61
C GLY A 158 -13.49 -17.32 13.60
N TYR A 159 -13.19 -17.87 12.41
CA TYR A 159 -12.50 -17.12 11.37
C TYR A 159 -13.35 -16.01 10.76
N TYR A 160 -14.66 -16.21 10.55
CA TYR A 160 -15.53 -15.16 10.02
C TYR A 160 -15.60 -13.93 10.93
N ARG A 161 -15.57 -14.13 12.26
CA ARG A 161 -15.48 -13.01 13.22
C ARG A 161 -14.12 -12.33 13.28
N LEU A 162 -13.03 -13.08 13.05
CA LEU A 162 -11.67 -12.52 13.00
C LEU A 162 -11.33 -11.84 11.67
N MET A 163 -12.04 -12.18 10.58
CA MET A 163 -11.76 -11.72 9.22
C MET A 163 -12.79 -10.72 8.67
N VAL A 164 -14.08 -10.87 9.01
CA VAL A 164 -15.20 -10.20 8.32
C VAL A 164 -16.08 -9.38 9.29
N LYS A 165 -16.80 -10.02 10.21
CA LYS A 165 -17.76 -9.37 11.12
C LYS A 165 -17.65 -9.93 12.54
N TRP A 166 -16.93 -9.25 13.43
CA TRP A 166 -16.69 -9.70 14.81
C TRP A 166 -17.94 -9.94 15.67
N THR A 167 -19.09 -9.33 15.32
CA THR A 167 -20.37 -9.49 16.04
C THR A 167 -21.29 -10.58 15.45
N PHE A 168 -20.89 -11.30 14.41
CA PHE A 168 -21.79 -12.18 13.64
C PHE A 168 -21.42 -13.66 13.82
N ASN A 169 -22.41 -14.51 14.10
CA ASN A 169 -22.29 -15.97 13.99
C ASN A 169 -22.87 -16.38 12.62
N LEU A 170 -22.25 -17.29 11.86
CA LEU A 170 -22.83 -17.76 10.59
C LEU A 170 -23.94 -18.78 10.85
N SER A 171 -23.83 -19.55 11.94
CA SER A 171 -24.92 -20.40 12.43
C SER A 171 -25.77 -19.67 13.45
N LYS A 172 -27.09 -19.82 13.31
CA LYS A 172 -28.08 -19.36 14.28
C LYS A 172 -28.21 -20.31 15.48
N ASP A 173 -27.89 -21.58 15.27
CA ASP A 173 -28.09 -22.64 16.25
C ASP A 173 -26.86 -22.79 17.18
N ASP A 174 -25.70 -22.29 16.73
CA ASP A 174 -24.40 -22.34 17.41
C ASP A 174 -23.96 -20.96 17.95
N GLU A 175 -24.89 -20.16 18.49
CA GLU A 175 -24.59 -18.82 19.02
C GLU A 175 -23.46 -18.84 20.06
N THR A 176 -22.33 -18.17 19.76
CA THR A 176 -21.22 -18.10 20.72
C THR A 176 -21.69 -17.48 22.05
N PRO A 177 -21.57 -18.17 23.21
CA PRO A 177 -22.20 -17.74 24.46
C PRO A 177 -21.76 -16.34 24.95
N SER A 178 -20.49 -15.99 24.79
CA SER A 178 -19.98 -14.65 25.17
C SER A 178 -20.55 -13.55 24.27
N LEU A 179 -20.75 -13.82 22.98
CA LEU A 179 -21.37 -12.88 22.03
C LEU A 179 -22.88 -12.74 22.30
N LYS A 180 -23.55 -13.83 22.66
CA LYS A 180 -24.95 -13.82 23.13
C LYS A 180 -25.12 -12.94 24.37
N GLU A 181 -24.22 -13.05 25.35
CA GLU A 181 -24.22 -12.20 26.55
C GLU A 181 -23.91 -10.73 26.23
N LEU A 182 -22.96 -10.45 25.32
CA LEU A 182 -22.69 -9.10 24.83
C LEU A 182 -23.95 -8.48 24.18
N TYR A 183 -24.65 -9.21 23.32
CA TYR A 183 -25.91 -8.75 22.73
C TYR A 183 -26.99 -8.52 23.80
N ARG A 184 -27.14 -9.44 24.77
CA ARG A 184 -28.09 -9.32 25.90
C ARG A 184 -27.85 -8.05 26.72
N LEU A 185 -26.60 -7.74 27.01
CA LEU A 185 -26.16 -6.52 27.72
C LEU A 185 -26.18 -5.24 26.86
N LYS A 186 -26.36 -5.36 25.53
CA LYS A 186 -26.03 -4.29 24.55
C LYS A 186 -24.59 -3.76 24.70
N CYS A 187 -23.69 -4.65 25.11
CA CYS A 187 -22.29 -4.39 25.37
C CYS A 187 -21.45 -4.68 24.11
N HIS A 188 -20.51 -3.80 23.80
CA HIS A 188 -19.48 -4.09 22.80
C HIS A 188 -18.38 -4.96 23.41
N GLY A 189 -17.63 -5.66 22.56
CA GLY A 189 -16.40 -6.33 22.96
C GLY A 189 -15.29 -5.33 23.38
N PRO A 190 -14.01 -5.74 23.36
CA PRO A 190 -12.88 -4.93 23.82
C PRO A 190 -12.50 -3.79 22.84
N VAL A 191 -13.44 -2.87 22.61
CA VAL A 191 -13.24 -1.67 21.76
C VAL A 191 -12.64 -0.51 22.56
N GLY A 192 -11.83 0.32 21.90
CA GLY A 192 -11.22 1.50 22.53
C GLY A 192 -12.22 2.64 22.77
N GLY A 193 -11.94 3.53 23.73
CA GLY A 193 -12.76 4.72 23.97
C GLY A 193 -12.92 5.61 22.72
N ALA A 194 -11.89 5.68 21.86
CA ALA A 194 -11.93 6.42 20.59
C ALA A 194 -12.87 5.81 19.53
N PHE A 195 -13.26 4.54 19.64
CA PHE A 195 -14.38 3.96 18.86
C PHE A 195 -15.70 4.48 19.44
N SER A 196 -15.88 4.33 20.76
CA SER A 196 -17.11 4.67 21.47
C SER A 196 -17.50 6.14 21.32
N TYR A 197 -16.56 7.05 21.60
CA TYR A 197 -16.77 8.50 21.54
C TYR A 197 -17.14 8.95 20.12
N ARG A 198 -16.55 8.33 19.08
CA ARG A 198 -16.92 8.57 17.67
C ARG A 198 -18.32 8.04 17.37
N LYS A 199 -18.69 6.87 17.88
CA LYS A 199 -20.02 6.28 17.66
C LYS A 199 -21.13 7.10 18.33
N LEU A 200 -20.89 7.60 19.55
CA LEU A 200 -21.75 8.58 20.23
C LEU A 200 -21.87 9.87 19.42
N GLN A 201 -20.76 10.43 18.92
CA GLN A 201 -20.78 11.64 18.11
C GLN A 201 -21.56 11.46 16.81
N VAL A 202 -21.34 10.36 16.08
CA VAL A 202 -21.93 10.13 14.74
C VAL A 202 -23.38 9.65 14.81
N LYS A 203 -23.75 8.82 15.80
CA LYS A 203 -25.10 8.21 15.85
C LYS A 203 -26.09 8.97 16.74
N CYS A 204 -25.63 9.75 17.72
CA CYS A 204 -26.52 10.53 18.59
C CYS A 204 -26.05 11.97 18.84
N SER A 205 -25.09 12.51 18.07
CA SER A 205 -24.59 13.90 18.21
C SER A 205 -24.12 14.26 19.63
N ASN A 206 -23.59 13.29 20.38
CA ASN A 206 -23.28 13.40 21.82
C ASN A 206 -24.44 13.90 22.72
N LYS A 207 -25.70 13.70 22.31
CA LYS A 207 -26.91 14.05 23.08
C LYS A 207 -26.82 13.56 24.53
N HIS A 208 -27.06 14.47 25.48
CA HIS A 208 -27.06 14.16 26.92
C HIS A 208 -27.98 12.98 27.26
N GLY A 209 -27.43 11.97 27.95
CA GLY A 209 -28.15 10.74 28.29
C GLY A 209 -27.97 9.58 27.31
N CYS A 210 -27.33 9.81 26.16
CA CYS A 210 -26.86 8.74 25.30
C CYS A 210 -25.58 8.11 25.86
N TYR A 211 -25.47 6.78 25.78
CA TYR A 211 -24.35 6.04 26.33
C TYR A 211 -24.02 4.76 25.56
N LEU A 212 -22.81 4.26 25.77
CA LEU A 212 -22.29 3.04 25.18
C LEU A 212 -21.63 2.18 26.28
N LEU A 213 -21.89 0.88 26.25
CA LEU A 213 -21.26 -0.10 27.13
C LEU A 213 -20.27 -0.95 26.32
N ARG A 214 -19.08 -1.23 26.86
CA ARG A 214 -18.01 -2.02 26.22
C ARG A 214 -17.15 -2.78 27.23
N GLN A 215 -16.51 -3.87 26.80
CA GLN A 215 -15.50 -4.56 27.63
C GLN A 215 -14.18 -3.78 27.69
N CYS A 216 -13.38 -4.05 28.73
CA CYS A 216 -11.97 -3.68 28.78
C CYS A 216 -11.15 -4.54 27.80
N HIS A 217 -10.03 -3.99 27.30
CA HIS A 217 -9.10 -4.66 26.40
C HIS A 217 -7.90 -5.29 27.14
N GLU A 218 -7.79 -5.10 28.46
CA GLU A 218 -6.72 -5.65 29.32
C GLU A 218 -7.26 -6.59 30.42
N GLU A 219 -8.48 -6.35 30.93
CA GLU A 219 -9.07 -7.04 32.10
C GLU A 219 -10.44 -7.67 31.76
N TYR A 220 -10.56 -9.00 31.71
CA TYR A 220 -11.82 -9.68 31.33
C TYR A 220 -13.02 -9.41 32.26
N ASN A 221 -12.77 -9.08 33.53
CA ASN A 221 -13.81 -8.77 34.52
C ASN A 221 -14.19 -7.28 34.56
N VAL A 222 -13.70 -6.47 33.61
CA VAL A 222 -13.90 -5.02 33.60
C VAL A 222 -14.65 -4.58 32.37
N PHE A 223 -15.59 -3.67 32.58
CA PHE A 223 -16.36 -2.99 31.55
C PHE A 223 -16.17 -1.48 31.68
N TYR A 224 -16.35 -0.78 30.58
CA TYR A 224 -16.43 0.67 30.54
C TYR A 224 -17.80 1.10 30.05
N LEU A 225 -18.34 2.09 30.74
CA LEU A 225 -19.56 2.80 30.40
C LEU A 225 -19.16 4.21 29.96
N ASP A 226 -19.36 4.53 28.69
CA ASP A 226 -19.09 5.86 28.15
C ASP A 226 -20.43 6.59 27.99
N ALA A 227 -20.64 7.72 28.66
CA ALA A 227 -21.93 8.43 28.64
C ALA A 227 -21.77 9.94 28.37
N CYS A 228 -22.67 10.49 27.57
CA CYS A 228 -22.65 11.92 27.23
C CYS A 228 -23.29 12.77 28.33
N ASN A 229 -22.51 13.70 28.89
CA ASN A 229 -22.95 14.63 29.92
C ASN A 229 -23.76 15.81 29.35
N LYS A 230 -24.14 16.77 30.20
CA LYS A 230 -24.97 17.94 29.83
C LYS A 230 -24.30 18.90 28.84
N ASN A 231 -22.97 18.86 28.73
CA ASN A 231 -22.17 19.68 27.82
C ASN A 231 -21.93 18.98 26.47
N SER A 232 -22.60 17.85 26.21
CA SER A 232 -22.39 16.99 25.03
C SER A 232 -20.94 16.48 24.88
N THR A 233 -20.26 16.26 26.01
CA THR A 233 -18.96 15.58 26.06
C THR A 233 -19.11 14.18 26.67
N PRO A 234 -18.58 13.12 26.05
CA PRO A 234 -18.60 11.77 26.61
C PRO A 234 -17.55 11.58 27.73
N GLU A 235 -17.98 10.99 28.84
CA GLU A 235 -17.13 10.61 29.98
C GLU A 235 -17.08 9.07 30.11
N THR A 236 -15.90 8.52 30.45
CA THR A 236 -15.68 7.07 30.66
C THR A 236 -15.75 6.73 32.15
N TYR A 237 -16.55 5.73 32.53
CA TYR A 237 -16.63 5.19 33.89
C TYR A 237 -16.29 3.70 33.92
N LYS A 238 -15.47 3.25 34.89
CA LYS A 238 -15.13 1.81 35.09
C LYS A 238 -16.25 1.09 35.87
N ILE A 239 -16.64 -0.08 35.37
CA ILE A 239 -17.44 -1.09 36.07
C ILE A 239 -16.54 -2.31 36.27
N GLU A 240 -16.49 -2.88 37.47
CA GLU A 240 -15.70 -4.08 37.75
C GLU A 240 -16.55 -5.20 38.34
N PHE A 241 -16.51 -6.39 37.73
CA PHE A 241 -17.15 -7.59 38.26
C PHE A 241 -16.26 -8.30 39.29
N LYS A 242 -16.85 -8.65 40.44
CA LYS A 242 -16.19 -9.33 41.58
C LYS A 242 -16.69 -10.76 41.81
N GLY A 243 -17.33 -11.38 40.82
CA GLY A 243 -17.83 -12.77 40.89
C GLY A 243 -19.25 -12.92 41.44
N HIS A 244 -19.68 -12.03 42.34
CA HIS A 244 -21.04 -12.00 42.92
C HIS A 244 -21.81 -10.71 42.61
N GLY A 245 -21.12 -9.64 42.21
CA GLY A 245 -21.69 -8.33 41.91
C GLY A 245 -20.76 -7.47 41.07
N TYR A 246 -21.27 -6.31 40.68
CA TYR A 246 -20.59 -5.29 39.86
C TYR A 246 -20.35 -4.02 40.68
N ILE A 247 -19.09 -3.59 40.80
CA ILE A 247 -18.74 -2.32 41.45
C ILE A 247 -18.77 -1.19 40.43
N PHE A 248 -19.48 -0.12 40.77
CA PHE A 248 -19.58 1.12 39.99
C PHE A 248 -19.69 2.32 40.95
N LEU A 249 -18.89 3.38 40.74
CA LEU A 249 -18.82 4.55 41.63
C LEU A 249 -18.72 4.19 43.13
N ASN A 250 -17.88 3.20 43.47
CA ASN A 250 -17.69 2.66 44.82
C ASN A 250 -18.96 2.08 45.50
N LYS A 251 -19.97 1.72 44.71
CA LYS A 251 -21.17 0.98 45.15
C LYS A 251 -21.27 -0.36 44.43
N GLU A 252 -21.86 -1.35 45.09
CA GLU A 252 -22.10 -2.67 44.50
C GLU A 252 -23.52 -2.78 43.92
N TYR A 253 -23.63 -3.48 42.79
CA TYR A 253 -24.87 -3.72 42.05
C TYR A 253 -24.97 -5.21 41.66
N PRO A 254 -26.15 -5.84 41.74
CA PRO A 254 -26.30 -7.24 41.34
C PRO A 254 -26.14 -7.47 39.83
N SER A 255 -26.33 -6.43 39.01
CA SER A 255 -26.19 -6.51 37.55
C SER A 255 -25.92 -5.15 36.91
N ILE A 256 -25.47 -5.14 35.65
CA ILE A 256 -25.23 -3.90 34.88
C ILE A 256 -26.57 -3.19 34.55
N GLU A 257 -27.65 -3.93 34.38
CA GLU A 257 -29.01 -3.39 34.22
C GLU A 257 -29.49 -2.69 35.50
N SER A 258 -29.05 -3.13 36.68
CA SER A 258 -29.27 -2.42 37.94
C SER A 258 -28.50 -1.09 37.99
N ILE A 259 -27.25 -1.05 37.50
CA ILE A 259 -26.50 0.21 37.32
C ILE A 259 -27.26 1.15 36.39
N ILE A 260 -27.68 0.67 35.21
CA ILE A 260 -28.38 1.46 34.20
C ILE A 260 -29.72 2.00 34.72
N SER A 261 -30.54 1.16 35.35
CA SER A 261 -31.88 1.56 35.81
C SER A 261 -31.85 2.61 36.92
N GLN A 262 -30.88 2.55 37.85
CA GLN A 262 -30.74 3.54 38.92
C GLN A 262 -30.24 4.91 38.44
N HIS A 263 -29.62 5.01 37.26
CA HIS A 263 -29.08 6.26 36.70
C HIS A 263 -29.95 6.86 35.58
N LYS A 264 -31.24 6.49 35.50
CA LYS A 264 -32.20 7.08 34.53
C LYS A 264 -32.65 8.52 34.84
N ASN A 265 -32.15 9.15 35.90
CA ASN A 265 -32.54 10.50 36.30
C ASN A 265 -31.66 11.57 35.63
N SER A 266 -32.24 12.45 34.80
CA SER A 266 -31.54 13.55 34.10
C SER A 266 -30.98 14.64 35.03
N LYS A 267 -31.38 14.65 36.30
CA LYS A 267 -30.80 15.50 37.37
C LYS A 267 -29.74 14.77 38.21
N GLY A 268 -29.49 13.49 37.98
CA GLY A 268 -28.45 12.70 38.65
C GLY A 268 -27.02 13.11 38.25
N GLN A 269 -26.04 12.51 38.94
CA GLN A 269 -24.60 12.68 38.63
C GLN A 269 -24.25 12.12 37.25
N ILE A 270 -24.85 10.99 36.87
CA ILE A 270 -24.80 10.38 35.54
C ILE A 270 -26.24 10.16 35.10
N PHE A 271 -26.52 10.43 33.82
CA PHE A 271 -27.81 10.18 33.17
C PHE A 271 -27.63 9.12 32.10
N LEU A 272 -28.34 7.99 32.23
CA LEU A 272 -28.31 6.86 31.29
C LEU A 272 -29.72 6.61 30.76
N ASN A 273 -29.97 7.02 29.52
CA ASN A 273 -31.30 6.95 28.89
C ASN A 273 -31.30 6.14 27.60
N GLU A 274 -30.33 6.39 26.72
CA GLU A 274 -30.34 5.89 25.34
C GLU A 274 -29.04 5.12 25.05
N CYS A 275 -29.13 3.79 25.13
CA CYS A 275 -28.01 2.90 24.84
C CYS A 275 -27.79 2.78 23.33
N LEU A 276 -26.59 3.08 22.84
CA LEU A 276 -26.15 2.66 21.51
C LEU A 276 -25.62 1.21 21.58
N PRO A 277 -26.33 0.20 21.01
CA PRO A 277 -25.86 -1.18 21.01
C PRO A 277 -24.79 -1.42 19.93
N PRO A 278 -24.09 -2.58 19.96
CA PRO A 278 -23.32 -3.07 18.82
C PRO A 278 -24.18 -3.15 17.55
N SER A 279 -23.54 -2.98 16.39
CA SER A 279 -24.16 -3.08 15.07
C SER A 279 -23.26 -3.87 14.12
N GLU A 280 -23.84 -4.64 13.21
CA GLU A 280 -23.10 -5.33 12.15
C GLU A 280 -22.39 -4.40 11.16
N TYR A 281 -22.75 -3.10 11.19
CA TYR A 281 -22.11 -2.04 10.42
C TYR A 281 -21.06 -1.25 11.23
N ASP A 282 -20.70 -1.72 12.43
CA ASP A 282 -19.61 -1.12 13.22
C ASP A 282 -18.25 -1.49 12.62
N GLU A 283 -17.54 -0.50 12.07
CA GLU A 283 -16.14 -0.63 11.67
C GLU A 283 -15.25 -1.13 12.83
N SER A 284 -14.87 -2.40 12.76
CA SER A 284 -14.09 -3.04 13.81
C SER A 284 -12.62 -2.68 13.75
N GLN A 285 -12.09 -2.20 14.87
CA GLN A 285 -10.65 -1.97 15.06
C GLN A 285 -9.87 -3.27 15.34
N VAL A 286 -10.53 -4.44 15.30
CA VAL A 286 -10.03 -5.71 15.87
C VAL A 286 -10.19 -6.91 14.91
N LEU A 287 -10.34 -6.71 13.59
CA LEU A 287 -10.31 -7.80 12.60
C LEU A 287 -8.87 -8.30 12.37
N LEU A 288 -8.33 -9.01 13.36
CA LEU A 288 -6.94 -9.50 13.42
C LEU A 288 -6.49 -10.32 12.20
N CYS A 289 -7.44 -10.89 11.45
CA CYS A 289 -7.18 -11.77 10.31
C CYS A 289 -7.71 -11.22 8.97
N SER A 290 -8.28 -10.02 8.96
CA SER A 290 -8.77 -9.37 7.72
C SER A 290 -7.65 -9.17 6.70
N LYS A 291 -7.99 -9.29 5.41
CA LYS A 291 -7.13 -8.83 4.32
C LYS A 291 -7.36 -7.33 4.14
N PRO A 292 -6.33 -6.50 3.89
CA PRO A 292 -6.54 -5.10 3.57
C PRO A 292 -7.35 -4.98 2.27
N GLU A 293 -8.36 -4.11 2.25
CA GLU A 293 -9.17 -3.85 1.06
C GLU A 293 -8.30 -3.41 -0.12
N ARG A 294 -8.25 -4.23 -1.17
CA ARG A 294 -7.53 -3.94 -2.41
C ARG A 294 -8.36 -3.03 -3.31
N GLN A 295 -8.65 -1.81 -2.87
CA GLN A 295 -9.19 -0.78 -3.76
C GLN A 295 -8.11 -0.39 -4.79
N GLY A 296 -8.32 -0.85 -6.02
CA GLY A 296 -7.43 -0.69 -7.18
C GLY A 296 -7.46 0.72 -7.77
N VAL A 297 -7.24 1.74 -6.95
CA VAL A 297 -7.01 3.12 -7.37
C VAL A 297 -5.51 3.39 -7.36
N HIS A 298 -4.99 3.98 -8.43
CA HIS A 298 -3.64 4.56 -8.46
C HIS A 298 -3.68 5.86 -7.64
N ILE A 299 -2.91 5.91 -6.56
CA ILE A 299 -2.92 7.01 -5.59
C ILE A 299 -1.46 7.49 -5.47
N ASP A 300 -1.21 8.78 -5.65
CA ASP A 300 0.14 9.38 -5.53
C ASP A 300 0.73 9.21 -4.11
N GLN A 301 2.04 9.35 -3.91
CA GLN A 301 2.63 9.22 -2.57
C GLN A 301 2.17 10.33 -1.59
N SER A 302 1.84 11.55 -2.06
CA SER A 302 1.21 12.58 -1.22
C SER A 302 -0.25 12.24 -0.90
N GLU A 303 -0.99 11.77 -1.90
CA GLU A 303 -2.41 11.38 -1.84
C GLU A 303 -2.63 10.09 -1.03
N LEU A 304 -1.64 9.18 -1.02
CA LEU A 304 -1.56 7.98 -0.19
C LEU A 304 -1.22 8.37 1.24
N THR A 305 -0.40 9.40 1.41
CA THR A 305 -0.21 10.03 2.73
C THR A 305 -1.52 10.67 3.20
N GLU A 306 -2.31 11.29 2.31
CA GLU A 306 -3.67 11.81 2.58
C GLU A 306 -4.64 10.69 3.01
N ALA A 307 -4.72 9.59 2.25
CA ALA A 307 -5.51 8.41 2.59
C ALA A 307 -5.03 7.70 3.88
N LEU A 308 -3.75 7.89 4.25
CA LEU A 308 -3.20 7.46 5.53
C LEU A 308 -3.38 8.49 6.66
N LYS A 309 -3.68 9.77 6.37
CA LYS A 309 -4.19 10.75 7.36
C LYS A 309 -5.61 10.39 7.78
N THR A 310 -6.48 10.00 6.83
CA THR A 310 -7.87 9.63 7.08
C THR A 310 -8.01 8.26 7.76
N ASN A 311 -7.10 7.31 7.50
CA ASN A 311 -6.96 6.08 8.29
C ASN A 311 -6.54 6.39 9.74
N ARG A 312 -7.48 6.31 10.69
CA ARG A 312 -7.33 6.85 12.06
C ARG A 312 -6.66 5.92 13.08
N SER A 313 -6.22 4.72 12.71
CA SER A 313 -5.68 3.72 13.64
C SER A 313 -4.39 3.07 13.11
N PRO A 314 -3.25 3.23 13.81
CA PRO A 314 -2.02 2.51 13.48
C PRO A 314 -2.19 0.99 13.57
N ARG A 315 -1.59 0.25 12.62
CA ARG A 315 -1.86 -1.18 12.41
C ARG A 315 -0.75 -2.09 12.94
N CYS A 316 -1.08 -3.36 13.19
CA CYS A 316 -0.07 -4.43 13.32
C CYS A 316 0.50 -4.71 11.92
N LEU A 317 1.83 -4.66 11.76
CA LEU A 317 2.50 -4.82 10.47
C LEU A 317 3.42 -6.04 10.48
N LEU A 318 3.44 -6.79 9.36
CA LEU A 318 4.25 -8.00 9.22
C LEU A 318 5.66 -7.62 8.74
N ASN A 319 6.71 -8.16 9.36
CA ASN A 319 8.10 -7.82 9.00
C ASN A 319 8.43 -8.11 7.53
N LYS A 320 7.83 -9.14 6.92
CA LYS A 320 7.99 -9.46 5.48
C LYS A 320 7.58 -8.31 4.55
N ASP A 321 6.71 -7.41 5.03
CA ASP A 321 6.18 -6.28 4.29
C ASP A 321 7.02 -5.01 4.57
N ILE A 322 7.99 -5.05 5.50
CA ILE A 322 8.91 -3.95 5.83
C ILE A 322 10.33 -4.30 5.35
N HIS A 323 10.80 -3.61 4.31
CA HIS A 323 12.12 -3.82 3.71
C HIS A 323 13.06 -2.72 4.18
N LEU A 324 14.14 -3.06 4.91
CA LEU A 324 15.08 -2.07 5.44
C LEU A 324 16.06 -1.63 4.34
N TYR A 325 16.35 -0.33 4.22
CA TYR A 325 17.42 0.12 3.33
C TYR A 325 18.77 -0.32 3.89
N ILE A 326 19.43 -1.28 3.24
CA ILE A 326 20.82 -1.63 3.57
C ILE A 326 21.73 -0.43 3.25
N GLY A 327 22.73 -0.21 4.10
CA GLY A 327 23.57 1.00 4.06
C GLY A 327 22.91 2.27 4.61
N SER A 328 21.64 2.23 5.06
CA SER A 328 21.03 3.41 5.70
C SER A 328 21.69 3.74 7.05
N GLU A 329 21.83 5.04 7.32
CA GLU A 329 22.33 5.55 8.59
C GLU A 329 21.47 5.09 9.76
N LYS A 330 22.12 4.53 10.78
CA LYS A 330 21.49 3.93 11.96
C LYS A 330 21.44 4.93 13.11
N PHE A 331 20.49 5.86 13.04
CA PHE A 331 20.31 6.88 14.07
C PHE A 331 20.00 6.26 15.43
N GLY A 332 20.86 6.52 16.41
CA GLY A 332 20.72 6.00 17.78
C GLY A 332 21.23 4.57 17.99
N ALA A 333 22.07 4.01 17.11
CA ALA A 333 22.80 2.78 17.42
C ALA A 333 23.47 2.85 18.82
N GLY A 334 23.42 1.74 19.57
CA GLY A 334 23.89 1.70 20.97
C GLY A 334 22.95 2.31 22.02
N ASN A 335 21.78 2.83 21.64
CA ASN A 335 20.72 3.27 22.57
C ASN A 335 19.57 2.25 22.62
N LEU A 336 18.62 2.43 23.55
CA LEU A 336 17.37 1.64 23.66
C LEU A 336 16.67 1.33 22.32
N THR A 337 16.72 2.26 21.36
CA THR A 337 16.06 2.12 20.05
C THR A 337 16.94 2.64 18.92
N MET A 338 17.13 1.83 17.88
CA MET A 338 17.77 2.21 16.62
C MET A 338 16.70 2.64 15.62
N THR A 339 16.92 3.74 14.89
CA THR A 339 16.04 4.16 13.78
C THR A 339 16.80 4.05 12.46
N CYS A 340 16.15 3.48 11.45
CA CYS A 340 16.69 3.35 10.09
C CYS A 340 15.60 3.68 9.05
N LYS A 341 16.00 3.89 7.79
CA LYS A 341 15.07 4.08 6.68
C LYS A 341 14.57 2.72 6.19
N ALA A 342 13.28 2.61 5.89
CA ALA A 342 12.68 1.40 5.35
C ALA A 342 11.60 1.71 4.29
N ILE A 343 11.18 0.69 3.57
CA ILE A 343 10.02 0.70 2.68
C ILE A 343 8.96 -0.23 3.27
N TRP A 344 7.78 0.32 3.57
CA TRP A 344 6.59 -0.48 3.83
C TRP A 344 5.88 -0.79 2.51
N LYS A 345 5.82 -2.07 2.17
CA LYS A 345 5.04 -2.63 1.08
C LYS A 345 3.59 -2.80 1.56
N ILE A 346 2.68 -1.97 1.05
CA ILE A 346 1.25 -2.02 1.41
C ILE A 346 0.54 -3.09 0.55
N ASP A 347 0.88 -3.17 -0.73
CA ASP A 347 0.52 -4.27 -1.62
C ASP A 347 1.61 -4.50 -2.69
N GLU A 348 1.34 -5.22 -3.76
CA GLU A 348 2.32 -5.53 -4.82
C GLU A 348 2.68 -4.30 -5.69
N THR A 349 1.84 -3.27 -5.68
CA THR A 349 2.01 -1.99 -6.38
C THR A 349 2.35 -0.84 -5.42
N LYS A 350 1.72 -0.77 -4.24
CA LYS A 350 1.83 0.36 -3.31
C LYS A 350 2.97 0.16 -2.31
N LYS A 351 3.90 1.12 -2.30
CA LYS A 351 5.07 1.20 -1.40
C LYS A 351 5.13 2.58 -0.74
N LEU A 352 5.56 2.65 0.50
CA LEU A 352 5.73 3.89 1.26
C LEU A 352 7.10 3.92 1.96
N ILE A 353 7.81 5.04 1.89
CA ILE A 353 9.05 5.24 2.65
C ILE A 353 8.70 5.58 4.10
N VAL A 354 9.25 4.82 5.05
CA VAL A 354 8.94 4.89 6.48
C VAL A 354 10.21 4.91 7.33
N ALA A 355 10.15 5.54 8.49
CA ALA A 355 11.19 5.47 9.51
C ALA A 355 10.90 4.27 10.43
N PHE A 356 11.79 3.27 10.40
CA PHE A 356 11.66 2.03 11.16
C PHE A 356 12.48 2.13 12.45
N LYS A 357 11.79 2.31 13.58
CA LYS A 357 12.38 2.52 14.91
C LYS A 357 12.31 1.24 15.74
N ALA A 358 13.34 0.42 15.61
CA ALA A 358 13.49 -0.87 16.28
C ALA A 358 13.95 -0.73 17.74
N LEU A 359 13.33 -1.49 18.64
CA LEU A 359 13.84 -1.77 19.98
C LEU A 359 15.15 -2.58 19.88
N GLN A 360 16.12 -2.33 20.76
CA GLN A 360 17.41 -3.04 20.77
C GLN A 360 17.49 -4.14 21.85
N GLN A 361 16.76 -4.02 22.95
CA GLN A 361 16.79 -4.96 24.08
C GLN A 361 15.35 -5.26 24.55
N ASP A 362 14.99 -6.55 24.65
CA ASP A 362 13.64 -6.98 25.02
C ASP A 362 13.26 -6.61 26.48
N GLU A 363 14.22 -6.36 27.38
CA GLU A 363 13.97 -5.92 28.76
C GLU A 363 13.18 -4.60 28.85
N HIS A 364 13.31 -3.75 27.82
CA HIS A 364 12.62 -2.47 27.73
C HIS A 364 11.28 -2.55 26.97
N LEU A 365 10.85 -3.75 26.54
CA LEU A 365 9.63 -3.96 25.76
C LEU A 365 8.39 -3.40 26.45
N LYS A 366 8.22 -3.58 27.77
CA LYS A 366 7.06 -3.04 28.51
C LYS A 366 6.97 -1.52 28.36
N GLY A 367 8.09 -0.80 28.54
CA GLY A 367 8.15 0.64 28.36
C GLY A 367 7.90 1.07 26.90
N PHE A 368 8.46 0.34 25.94
CA PHE A 368 8.26 0.57 24.51
C PHE A 368 6.79 0.42 24.10
N MET A 369 6.10 -0.61 24.62
CA MET A 369 4.67 -0.83 24.42
C MET A 369 3.81 0.27 25.04
N THR A 370 4.08 0.68 26.29
CA THR A 370 3.39 1.82 26.94
C THR A 370 3.65 3.15 26.22
N LEU A 371 4.78 3.29 25.53
CA LEU A 371 5.07 4.46 24.70
C LEU A 371 4.30 4.40 23.36
N ALA A 372 4.23 3.23 22.74
CA ALA A 372 3.43 2.98 21.55
C ALA A 372 1.94 3.28 21.80
N SER A 373 1.37 2.79 22.92
CA SER A 373 -0.04 2.99 23.28
C SER A 373 -0.38 4.42 23.74
N LYS A 374 0.62 5.28 23.98
CA LYS A 374 0.42 6.74 24.07
C LYS A 374 0.47 7.39 22.69
N TYR A 375 1.48 7.05 21.89
CA TYR A 375 1.70 7.62 20.56
C TYR A 375 0.55 7.31 19.58
N VAL A 376 -0.11 6.15 19.73
CA VAL A 376 -1.26 5.70 18.92
C VAL A 376 -2.46 6.66 18.96
N ASN A 377 -2.61 7.45 20.03
CA ASN A 377 -3.75 8.34 20.26
C ASN A 377 -3.50 9.78 19.79
N ILE A 378 -2.27 10.12 19.39
CA ILE A 378 -1.89 11.49 19.02
C ILE A 378 -2.36 11.79 17.59
N GLN A 379 -3.24 12.78 17.43
CA GLN A 379 -3.69 13.28 16.12
C GLN A 379 -3.25 14.74 15.95
N SER A 380 -2.10 14.94 15.31
CA SER A 380 -1.52 16.26 15.02
C SER A 380 -0.90 16.29 13.62
N SER A 381 -0.93 17.45 12.98
CA SER A 381 -0.17 17.73 11.75
C SER A 381 1.30 18.07 12.04
N SER A 382 1.62 18.55 13.25
CA SER A 382 2.96 18.97 13.68
C SER A 382 3.76 17.89 14.39
N ILE A 383 3.26 16.64 14.44
CA ILE A 383 3.93 15.49 15.04
C ILE A 383 4.09 14.40 13.98
N ILE A 384 5.22 13.69 14.00
CA ILE A 384 5.50 12.56 13.10
C ILE A 384 4.43 11.48 13.27
N ARG A 385 3.78 11.06 12.18
CA ARG A 385 2.73 10.04 12.26
C ARG A 385 3.29 8.66 12.61
N LEU A 386 2.56 7.91 13.44
CA LEU A 386 2.73 6.47 13.62
C LEU A 386 1.81 5.75 12.62
N TYR A 387 2.34 4.92 11.73
CA TYR A 387 1.55 4.10 10.80
C TYR A 387 1.22 2.72 11.39
N GLY A 388 2.10 2.18 12.24
CA GLY A 388 1.91 0.86 12.82
C GLY A 388 3.11 0.38 13.64
N MET A 389 3.06 -0.89 14.04
CA MET A 389 4.12 -1.53 14.83
C MET A 389 4.33 -2.98 14.37
N THR A 390 5.58 -3.42 14.33
CA THR A 390 5.97 -4.82 14.07
C THR A 390 6.16 -5.60 15.37
N PHE A 391 5.83 -6.89 15.34
CA PHE A 391 5.97 -7.79 16.49
C PHE A 391 6.92 -8.99 16.26
N ASN A 392 7.41 -9.21 15.04
CA ASN A 392 8.51 -10.16 14.78
C ASN A 392 9.86 -9.43 14.84
N SER A 393 10.98 -10.17 14.93
CA SER A 393 12.28 -9.56 15.23
C SER A 393 12.74 -8.56 14.14
N PRO A 394 13.04 -7.28 14.47
CA PRO A 394 12.89 -6.61 15.75
C PRO A 394 11.51 -5.95 15.94
N THR A 395 11.05 -5.87 17.20
CA THR A 395 9.87 -5.07 17.57
C THR A 395 10.13 -3.60 17.24
N ALA A 396 9.33 -2.97 16.38
CA ALA A 396 9.64 -1.63 15.88
C ALA A 396 8.39 -0.79 15.60
N LEU A 397 8.48 0.52 15.87
CA LEU A 397 7.50 1.50 15.40
C LEU A 397 7.76 1.83 13.93
N VAL A 398 6.70 1.81 13.12
CA VAL A 398 6.73 2.22 11.71
C VAL A 398 6.17 3.63 11.64
N LEU A 399 7.06 4.59 11.43
CA LEU A 399 6.80 6.03 11.53
C LEU A 399 6.86 6.70 10.15
N GLU A 400 6.30 7.89 10.05
CA GLU A 400 6.50 8.81 8.93
C GLU A 400 7.99 9.18 8.77
N TYR A 401 8.52 9.09 7.56
CA TYR A 401 9.93 9.38 7.27
C TYR A 401 10.14 10.85 6.94
N MET A 402 11.11 11.49 7.60
CA MET A 402 11.46 12.90 7.42
C MET A 402 12.81 12.98 6.67
N PRO A 403 12.83 13.40 5.40
CA PRO A 403 13.99 13.20 4.53
C PRO A 403 15.16 14.15 4.80
N TYR A 404 14.93 15.30 5.44
CA TYR A 404 15.96 16.33 5.67
C TYR A 404 16.59 16.28 7.07
N GLY A 405 16.29 15.26 7.88
CA GLY A 405 16.95 15.03 9.17
C GLY A 405 16.57 16.05 10.28
N PRO A 406 17.40 16.16 11.34
CA PRO A 406 17.15 17.03 12.49
C PRO A 406 17.34 18.53 12.21
N LEU A 407 16.43 19.36 12.72
CA LEU A 407 16.46 20.81 12.56
C LEU A 407 17.76 21.44 13.10
N ASN A 408 18.28 20.96 14.24
CA ASN A 408 19.48 21.52 14.86
C ASN A 408 20.74 21.36 14.00
N GLU A 409 20.83 20.28 13.22
CA GLU A 409 21.95 20.04 12.29
C GLU A 409 21.78 20.92 11.05
N TYR A 410 20.57 21.00 10.50
CA TYR A 410 20.27 21.90 9.38
C TYR A 410 20.55 23.37 9.72
N LEU A 411 20.12 23.86 10.89
CA LEU A 411 20.33 25.26 11.30
C LEU A 411 21.81 25.57 11.56
N LYS A 412 22.60 24.64 12.11
CA LYS A 412 24.06 24.81 12.22
C LYS A 412 24.74 24.93 10.86
N SER A 413 24.27 24.17 9.87
CA SER A 413 24.86 24.14 8.52
C SER A 413 24.36 25.26 7.58
N ASN A 414 23.14 25.77 7.80
CA ASN A 414 22.47 26.70 6.87
C ASN A 414 21.95 27.99 7.53
N GLY A 415 22.16 28.19 8.83
CA GLY A 415 21.48 29.23 9.62
C GLY A 415 21.56 30.63 9.05
N GLY A 416 22.72 31.06 8.55
CA GLY A 416 22.90 32.36 7.89
C GLY A 416 22.12 32.57 6.59
N LYS A 417 21.36 31.57 6.11
CA LYS A 417 20.42 31.65 4.98
C LYS A 417 18.95 31.61 5.41
N VAL A 418 18.65 31.24 6.65
CA VAL A 418 17.28 31.05 7.15
C VAL A 418 16.72 32.37 7.66
N LYS A 419 15.57 32.79 7.14
CA LYS A 419 14.90 34.02 7.58
C LYS A 419 14.32 33.87 9.01
N PRO A 420 14.35 34.92 9.87
CA PRO A 420 13.75 34.86 11.21
C PRO A 420 12.27 34.46 11.23
N LEU A 421 11.51 34.83 10.20
CA LEU A 421 10.11 34.41 10.02
C LEU A 421 9.94 32.88 9.93
N GLU A 422 10.89 32.16 9.32
CA GLU A 422 10.84 30.69 9.27
C GLU A 422 11.15 30.06 10.63
N LEU A 423 11.97 30.71 11.48
CA LEU A 423 12.16 30.32 12.88
C LEU A 423 10.89 30.55 13.72
N LEU A 424 10.13 31.61 13.42
CA LEU A 424 8.83 31.88 14.04
C LEU A 424 7.77 30.85 13.60
N LYS A 425 7.70 30.49 12.31
CA LYS A 425 6.81 29.42 11.80
C LYS A 425 7.16 28.05 12.38
N VAL A 426 8.45 27.73 12.50
CA VAL A 426 8.95 26.57 13.24
C VAL A 426 8.43 26.60 14.68
N SER A 427 8.57 27.72 15.39
CA SER A 427 8.16 27.88 16.79
C SER A 427 6.65 27.63 16.98
N ALA A 428 5.81 28.16 16.09
CA ALA A 428 4.37 27.89 16.08
C ALA A 428 4.04 26.41 15.82
N SER A 429 4.79 25.72 14.95
CA SER A 429 4.62 24.27 14.76
C SER A 429 4.96 23.47 16.04
N VAL A 430 5.98 23.87 16.81
CA VAL A 430 6.26 23.24 18.12
C VAL A 430 5.15 23.53 19.14
N ALA A 431 4.61 24.75 19.16
CA ALA A 431 3.49 25.12 20.03
C ALA A 431 2.21 24.34 19.68
N ARG A 432 1.94 24.11 18.38
CA ARG A 432 0.84 23.25 17.92
C ARG A 432 1.01 21.83 18.43
N ALA A 433 2.20 21.25 18.26
CA ALA A 433 2.51 19.92 18.76
C ALA A 433 2.35 19.82 20.30
N LEU A 434 2.80 20.82 21.05
CA LEU A 434 2.64 20.89 22.51
C LEU A 434 1.15 20.95 22.93
N TRP A 435 0.32 21.69 22.20
CA TRP A 435 -1.12 21.73 22.45
C TRP A 435 -1.81 20.40 22.11
N ASP A 436 -1.55 19.83 20.93
CA ASP A 436 -2.13 18.52 20.53
C ASP A 436 -1.72 17.38 21.47
N LEU A 437 -0.50 17.43 22.02
CA LEU A 437 -0.03 16.53 23.09
C LEU A 437 -0.84 16.69 24.39
N SER A 438 -1.11 17.94 24.78
CA SER A 438 -1.87 18.26 25.99
C SER A 438 -3.34 17.82 25.89
N GLU A 439 -3.99 18.04 24.76
CA GLU A 439 -5.37 17.57 24.49
C GLU A 439 -5.45 16.03 24.51
N ALA A 440 -4.41 15.36 24.01
CA ALA A 440 -4.31 13.90 24.05
C ALA A 440 -3.94 13.33 25.44
N GLY A 441 -3.66 14.17 26.45
CA GLY A 441 -3.19 13.76 27.77
C GLY A 441 -1.78 13.13 27.76
N VAL A 442 -0.98 13.40 26.73
CA VAL A 442 0.35 12.79 26.55
C VAL A 442 1.46 13.81 26.82
N VAL A 443 2.15 13.66 27.94
CA VAL A 443 3.45 14.31 28.17
C VAL A 443 4.51 13.63 27.29
N HIS A 444 5.20 14.42 26.47
CA HIS A 444 6.30 14.00 25.60
C HIS A 444 7.60 13.83 26.42
N GLY A 445 7.82 14.70 27.41
CA GLY A 445 8.91 14.63 28.39
C GLY A 445 10.31 14.67 27.78
N ARG A 446 10.49 15.37 26.65
CA ARG A 446 11.79 15.52 25.96
C ARG A 446 11.83 16.51 24.77
N LEU A 447 11.03 17.57 24.77
CA LEU A 447 11.10 18.61 23.71
C LEU A 447 12.51 19.21 23.64
N ARG A 448 13.13 19.19 22.45
CA ARG A 448 14.43 19.80 22.08
C ARG A 448 14.48 20.05 20.57
N CYS A 449 15.35 20.95 20.11
CA CYS A 449 15.51 21.23 18.68
C CYS A 449 15.91 19.97 17.88
N ARG A 450 16.76 19.09 18.44
CA ARG A 450 17.09 17.77 17.88
C ARG A 450 15.99 16.70 17.88
N ARG A 451 14.76 17.06 18.28
CA ARG A 451 13.55 16.22 18.14
C ARG A 451 12.61 16.74 17.05
N LEU A 452 12.86 17.93 16.53
CA LEU A 452 12.18 18.49 15.37
C LEU A 452 12.89 17.97 14.12
N LEU A 453 12.17 17.23 13.28
CA LEU A 453 12.69 16.74 12.00
C LEU A 453 12.05 17.50 10.84
N LEU A 454 12.84 17.74 9.79
CA LEU A 454 12.42 18.53 8.64
C LEU A 454 11.70 17.67 7.57
N ALA A 455 10.47 18.06 7.27
CA ALA A 455 9.65 17.53 6.17
C ALA A 455 9.93 18.28 4.85
N ALA A 456 10.22 19.59 4.92
CA ALA A 456 10.68 20.42 3.82
C ALA A 456 11.71 21.44 4.33
N ALA A 457 12.75 21.72 3.55
CA ALA A 457 13.85 22.58 3.96
C ALA A 457 14.40 23.43 2.78
N ALA A 458 13.97 24.69 2.72
CA ALA A 458 14.51 25.73 1.84
C ALA A 458 14.77 27.02 2.66
N PRO A 459 15.59 27.98 2.18
CA PRO A 459 15.94 29.22 2.91
C PRO A 459 14.74 30.07 3.33
N ASP A 460 13.64 29.95 2.59
CA ASP A 460 12.37 30.65 2.68
C ASP A 460 11.18 29.74 3.07
N ARG A 461 11.43 28.45 3.35
CA ARG A 461 10.39 27.48 3.69
C ARG A 461 10.92 26.34 4.56
N LEU A 462 10.67 26.40 5.86
CA LEU A 462 10.95 25.31 6.82
C LEU A 462 9.66 24.67 7.32
N ILE A 463 9.47 23.38 7.04
CA ILE A 463 8.35 22.60 7.60
C ILE A 463 8.92 21.53 8.53
N VAL A 464 8.61 21.62 9.81
CA VAL A 464 9.08 20.68 10.86
C VAL A 464 7.94 19.89 11.48
N LYS A 465 8.26 18.65 11.88
CA LYS A 465 7.43 17.81 12.75
C LYS A 465 8.21 17.33 13.96
N LEU A 466 7.55 17.34 15.11
CA LEU A 466 8.09 16.77 16.35
C LEU A 466 8.07 15.24 16.27
N ALA A 467 9.24 14.62 16.41
CA ALA A 467 9.36 13.19 16.60
C ALA A 467 8.94 12.81 18.03
N GLY A 468 7.89 11.98 18.16
CA GLY A 468 7.22 11.67 19.44
C GLY A 468 8.07 11.05 20.57
N PRO A 469 7.41 10.62 21.67
CA PRO A 469 8.04 10.46 22.99
C PRO A 469 9.29 9.55 23.07
N SER A 470 10.03 9.66 24.17
CA SER A 470 11.32 8.97 24.40
C SER A 470 11.35 8.15 25.70
N LEU A 471 12.03 7.00 25.69
CA LEU A 471 12.20 6.14 26.87
C LEU A 471 13.32 6.59 27.83
N ARG A 472 14.38 7.24 27.32
CA ARG A 472 15.60 7.59 28.11
C ARG A 472 15.22 8.32 29.42
N PRO A 473 15.86 8.04 30.56
CA PRO A 473 15.74 8.89 31.74
C PRO A 473 16.15 10.35 31.46
N TYR A 474 15.66 11.26 32.29
CA TYR A 474 16.28 12.57 32.46
C TYR A 474 17.57 12.39 33.28
N THR A 475 18.58 13.20 32.99
CA THR A 475 19.87 13.24 33.71
C THR A 475 20.18 14.67 34.16
N VAL A 476 21.21 14.86 35.00
CA VAL A 476 21.62 16.21 35.45
C VAL A 476 21.94 17.15 34.26
N ASP A 477 22.51 16.61 33.19
CA ASP A 477 22.79 17.32 31.92
C ASP A 477 21.53 17.88 31.22
N ASP A 478 20.35 17.43 31.62
CA ASP A 478 19.08 17.89 31.06
C ASP A 478 18.48 19.10 31.83
N VAL A 479 19.21 19.66 32.80
CA VAL A 479 18.84 20.80 33.67
C VAL A 479 18.22 22.00 32.93
N HIS A 480 18.66 22.30 31.71
CA HIS A 480 18.10 23.42 30.93
C HIS A 480 16.66 23.16 30.43
N TRP A 481 16.22 21.90 30.31
CA TRP A 481 14.92 21.50 29.77
C TRP A 481 13.98 20.92 30.87
N MET A 482 14.13 21.34 32.13
CA MET A 482 13.18 21.03 33.20
C MET A 482 13.04 22.20 34.21
N PRO A 483 11.86 22.37 34.83
CA PRO A 483 11.65 23.29 35.95
C PRO A 483 12.55 23.01 37.16
N VAL A 484 12.82 24.05 37.95
CA VAL A 484 13.76 24.02 39.09
C VAL A 484 13.25 23.16 40.26
N GLU A 485 11.93 23.06 40.38
CA GLU A 485 11.20 22.21 41.31
C GLU A 485 11.32 20.71 40.95
N PHE A 486 11.69 20.36 39.71
CA PHE A 486 11.89 18.97 39.28
C PHE A 486 13.35 18.53 39.40
N PHE A 487 14.25 19.36 39.92
CA PHE A 487 15.64 18.96 40.19
C PHE A 487 15.78 17.91 41.29
N GLU A 488 14.75 17.74 42.13
CA GLU A 488 14.73 16.78 43.25
C GLU A 488 14.04 15.44 42.90
N ASP A 489 13.01 15.45 42.04
CA ASP A 489 12.59 14.27 41.28
C ASP A 489 12.42 14.60 39.78
N MET A 490 13.46 14.26 39.01
CA MET A 490 13.49 14.46 37.56
C MET A 490 12.48 13.60 36.80
N ASN A 491 11.81 12.64 37.44
CA ASN A 491 10.73 11.88 36.82
C ASN A 491 9.43 12.69 36.69
N LEU A 492 9.26 13.77 37.47
CA LEU A 492 8.14 14.71 37.32
C LEU A 492 8.14 15.36 35.92
N ALA A 493 9.33 15.64 35.36
CA ALA A 493 9.49 16.16 34.01
C ALA A 493 9.00 15.19 32.90
N LYS A 494 8.79 13.90 33.21
CA LYS A 494 8.17 12.91 32.30
C LYS A 494 6.65 12.78 32.44
N ARG A 495 6.06 13.44 33.45
CA ARG A 495 4.65 13.23 33.87
C ARG A 495 3.85 14.53 34.00
N SER A 496 4.50 15.69 33.99
CA SER A 496 3.85 17.01 34.07
C SER A 496 3.98 17.78 32.75
N VAL A 497 2.86 18.35 32.29
CA VAL A 497 2.81 19.26 31.12
C VAL A 497 3.68 20.51 31.36
N VAL A 498 3.84 20.95 32.61
CA VAL A 498 4.76 22.04 33.00
C VAL A 498 6.20 21.74 32.59
N GLY A 499 6.61 20.47 32.66
CA GLY A 499 7.93 20.02 32.20
C GLY A 499 8.13 20.19 30.69
N ASP A 500 7.11 19.89 29.90
CA ASP A 500 7.15 20.10 28.45
C ASP A 500 6.99 21.57 28.04
N ILE A 501 6.26 22.41 28.78
CA ILE A 501 6.20 23.87 28.57
C ILE A 501 7.58 24.51 28.80
N TRP A 502 8.29 24.10 29.86
CA TRP A 502 9.66 24.55 30.12
C TRP A 502 10.64 24.05 29.05
N ALA A 503 10.52 22.77 28.66
CA ALA A 503 11.35 22.20 27.61
C ALA A 503 11.07 22.82 26.22
N PHE A 504 9.83 23.23 25.95
CA PHE A 504 9.44 24.04 24.80
C PHE A 504 10.18 25.39 24.80
N ALA A 505 10.16 26.14 25.91
CA ALA A 505 10.83 27.44 26.02
C ALA A 505 12.34 27.34 25.70
N THR A 506 13.01 26.33 26.26
CA THR A 506 14.41 26.03 25.95
C THR A 506 14.61 25.51 24.51
N THR A 507 13.62 24.83 23.93
CA THR A 507 13.64 24.45 22.49
C THR A 507 13.56 25.68 21.59
N ILE A 508 12.74 26.68 21.92
CA ILE A 508 12.67 27.94 21.17
C ILE A 508 13.99 28.72 21.29
N TRP A 509 14.63 28.70 22.46
CA TRP A 509 16.00 29.22 22.63
C TRP A 509 17.01 28.51 21.69
N GLU A 510 16.96 27.17 21.57
CA GLU A 510 17.80 26.41 20.63
C GLU A 510 17.51 26.77 19.16
N VAL A 511 16.25 27.05 18.80
CA VAL A 511 15.84 27.44 17.43
C VAL A 511 16.38 28.82 17.06
N PHE A 512 16.19 29.84 17.90
CA PHE A 512 16.73 31.19 17.66
C PHE A 512 18.24 31.32 17.92
N SER A 513 18.86 30.29 18.53
CA SER A 513 20.31 30.08 18.57
C SER A 513 20.82 29.21 17.41
N TYR A 514 20.04 29.07 16.33
CA TYR A 514 20.40 28.35 15.11
C TYR A 514 20.90 26.92 15.34
N GLY A 515 20.21 26.18 16.21
CA GLY A 515 20.52 24.78 16.52
C GLY A 515 21.66 24.59 17.53
N LEU A 516 22.26 25.66 18.05
CA LEU A 516 23.13 25.59 19.22
C LEU A 516 22.29 25.22 20.45
N SER A 517 22.74 24.22 21.21
CA SER A 517 22.23 23.94 22.55
C SER A 517 22.97 24.84 23.57
N PRO A 518 22.40 25.07 24.77
CA PRO A 518 23.08 25.83 25.83
C PRO A 518 24.48 25.27 26.12
N LEU A 519 25.44 26.17 26.35
CA LEU A 519 26.84 25.81 26.61
C LEU A 519 26.95 24.86 27.82
N GLU A 520 27.75 23.79 27.67
CA GLU A 520 28.01 22.76 28.68
C GLU A 520 28.83 23.29 29.86
N THR A 521 28.18 24.14 30.64
CA THR A 521 28.56 24.51 32.00
C THR A 521 28.25 23.35 32.95
N ASN A 522 29.01 23.23 34.05
CA ASN A 522 28.80 22.17 35.04
C ASN A 522 27.31 22.13 35.49
N PRO A 523 26.55 21.03 35.21
CA PRO A 523 25.10 21.04 35.40
C PRO A 523 24.66 21.30 36.85
N VAL A 524 25.49 20.97 37.84
CA VAL A 524 25.22 21.25 39.26
C VAL A 524 25.30 22.75 39.53
N MET A 525 26.29 23.45 38.96
CA MET A 525 26.39 24.91 39.06
C MET A 525 25.25 25.62 38.33
N THR A 526 24.82 25.09 37.18
CA THR A 526 23.64 25.56 36.44
C THR A 526 22.37 25.39 37.26
N ALA A 527 22.17 24.23 37.89
CA ALA A 527 21.02 23.99 38.78
C ALA A 527 21.00 24.96 39.97
N ILE A 528 22.15 25.21 40.61
CA ILE A 528 22.28 26.21 41.69
C ILE A 528 21.96 27.63 41.18
N SER A 529 22.45 27.99 39.99
CA SER A 529 22.18 29.29 39.37
C SER A 529 20.69 29.47 39.06
N TYR A 530 20.03 28.43 38.55
CA TYR A 530 18.60 28.46 38.23
C TYR A 530 17.72 28.50 39.50
N LYS A 531 18.10 27.79 40.58
CA LYS A 531 17.46 27.90 41.90
C LYS A 531 17.62 29.30 42.53
N ARG A 532 18.62 30.09 42.10
CA ARG A 532 18.78 31.51 42.46
C ARG A 532 18.02 32.49 41.55
N GLY A 533 17.22 31.98 40.60
CA GLY A 533 16.39 32.80 39.69
C GLY A 533 17.02 33.10 38.33
N ASN A 534 18.31 32.81 38.11
CA ASN A 534 18.95 33.04 36.82
C ASN A 534 18.38 32.14 35.72
N ARG A 535 18.41 32.59 34.46
CA ARG A 535 17.96 31.86 33.26
C ARG A 535 18.97 32.08 32.12
N LEU A 536 18.68 31.52 30.93
CA LEU A 536 19.47 31.82 29.72
C LEU A 536 19.28 33.28 29.29
N MET A 537 20.29 33.83 28.61
CA MET A 537 20.20 35.14 27.95
C MET A 537 19.46 35.04 26.61
N GLN A 538 18.88 36.15 26.16
CA GLN A 538 18.20 36.25 24.85
C GLN A 538 19.18 35.94 23.70
N PRO A 539 18.84 35.03 22.76
CA PRO A 539 19.61 34.87 21.53
C PRO A 539 19.58 36.16 20.70
N ALA A 540 20.71 36.56 20.12
CA ALA A 540 20.85 37.88 19.47
C ALA A 540 19.91 38.16 18.29
N LEU A 541 19.29 37.12 17.72
CA LEU A 541 18.34 37.20 16.61
C LEU A 541 16.92 36.72 17.01
N CYS A 542 16.63 36.64 18.32
CA CYS A 542 15.31 36.32 18.85
C CYS A 542 14.47 37.62 19.05
N PRO A 543 13.28 37.76 18.43
CA PRO A 543 12.41 38.92 18.63
C PRO A 543 11.99 39.11 20.10
N ALA A 544 11.81 40.36 20.53
CA ALA A 544 11.48 40.68 21.92
C ALA A 544 10.12 40.11 22.40
N GLU A 545 9.12 40.04 21.52
CA GLU A 545 7.82 39.41 21.84
C GLU A 545 7.98 37.90 22.07
N VAL A 546 8.75 37.22 21.21
CA VAL A 546 9.08 35.78 21.35
C VAL A 546 9.91 35.52 22.60
N TRP A 547 10.86 36.40 22.92
CA TRP A 547 11.66 36.28 24.14
C TRP A 547 10.82 36.43 25.40
N THR A 548 9.87 37.37 25.41
CA THR A 548 8.91 37.56 26.49
C THR A 548 8.07 36.29 26.72
N LEU A 549 7.60 35.65 25.64
CA LEU A 549 6.88 34.38 25.70
C LEU A 549 7.74 33.24 26.28
N VAL A 550 9.01 33.15 25.88
CA VAL A 550 9.98 32.18 26.44
C VAL A 550 10.18 32.41 27.94
N GLN A 551 10.30 33.66 28.39
CA GLN A 551 10.41 34.01 29.81
C GLN A 551 9.14 33.69 30.61
N GLN A 552 7.95 33.82 30.02
CA GLN A 552 6.67 33.43 30.64
C GLN A 552 6.55 31.91 30.80
N CYS A 553 7.12 31.13 29.88
CA CYS A 553 7.15 29.67 29.95
C CYS A 553 8.15 29.10 30.99
N TRP A 554 9.04 29.93 31.55
CA TRP A 554 9.97 29.58 32.64
C TRP A 554 9.52 30.08 34.03
N GLN A 555 8.26 30.50 34.17
CA GLN A 555 7.64 30.85 35.45
C GLN A 555 7.07 29.61 36.16
N SER A 556 6.90 29.69 37.48
CA SER A 556 6.28 28.63 38.30
C SER A 556 4.77 28.41 38.04
N SER A 557 4.14 29.35 37.32
CA SER A 557 2.79 29.21 36.78
C SER A 557 2.82 29.67 35.31
N PRO A 558 3.30 28.82 34.38
CA PRO A 558 3.48 29.21 32.99
C PRO A 558 2.15 29.17 32.20
N LEU A 559 2.17 29.75 31.00
CA LEU A 559 1.05 29.73 30.06
C LEU A 559 0.62 28.31 29.68
N ARG A 560 -0.67 28.12 29.39
CA ARG A 560 -1.18 26.86 28.84
C ARG A 560 -0.74 26.71 27.38
N PRO A 561 -0.58 25.47 26.85
CA PRO A 561 -0.18 25.23 25.45
C PRO A 561 -1.02 25.96 24.40
N GLN A 562 -2.34 26.09 24.63
CA GLN A 562 -3.26 26.84 23.77
C GLN A 562 -2.95 28.35 23.73
N GLU A 563 -2.50 28.94 24.85
CA GLU A 563 -2.15 30.36 24.95
C GLU A 563 -0.82 30.64 24.25
N ILE A 564 0.16 29.75 24.44
CA ILE A 564 1.45 29.77 23.71
C ILE A 564 1.20 29.71 22.19
N MET A 565 0.28 28.85 21.73
CA MET A 565 -0.09 28.75 20.32
C MET A 565 -0.82 30.00 19.81
N ARG A 566 -1.74 30.56 20.60
CA ARG A 566 -2.45 31.82 20.28
C ARG A 566 -1.46 32.96 20.05
N ASP A 567 -0.50 33.12 20.96
CA ASP A 567 0.40 34.27 20.96
C ASP A 567 1.42 34.21 19.81
N LEU A 568 1.95 33.02 19.49
CA LEU A 568 2.80 32.84 18.31
C LEU A 568 2.05 33.03 16.99
N ASN A 569 0.77 32.63 16.91
CA ASN A 569 -0.06 32.90 15.74
C ASN A 569 -0.33 34.40 15.55
N HIS A 570 -0.51 35.17 16.63
CA HIS A 570 -0.65 36.63 16.53
C HIS A 570 0.65 37.31 16.06
N MET A 571 1.82 36.81 16.47
CA MET A 571 3.11 37.29 15.96
C MET A 571 3.25 37.00 14.46
N LEU A 572 2.96 35.76 14.03
CA LEU A 572 2.99 35.36 12.62
C LEU A 572 2.07 36.21 11.73
N TYR A 573 0.82 36.43 12.16
CA TYR A 573 -0.15 37.20 11.39
C TYR A 573 0.28 38.66 11.15
N ARG A 574 1.03 39.26 12.09
CA ARG A 574 1.62 40.60 11.92
C ARG A 574 2.77 40.61 10.91
N GLU A 575 3.67 39.62 11.00
CA GLU A 575 4.81 39.50 10.08
C GLU A 575 4.36 39.23 8.64
N ASP A 576 3.43 38.29 8.42
CA ASP A 576 2.90 37.99 7.08
C ASP A 576 2.06 39.16 6.52
N ALA A 577 1.33 39.92 7.37
CA ALA A 577 0.60 41.12 6.93
C ALA A 577 1.55 42.23 6.41
N ASN A 578 2.68 42.46 7.07
CA ASN A 578 3.68 43.44 6.66
C ASN A 578 4.36 43.09 5.31
N ILE A 579 4.31 41.83 4.88
CA ILE A 579 4.81 41.40 3.56
C ILE A 579 3.84 41.80 2.43
N HIS A 580 2.54 41.89 2.72
CA HIS A 580 1.52 42.22 1.73
C HIS A 580 1.31 43.73 1.48
N GLU A 581 1.92 44.64 2.26
CA GLU A 581 1.82 46.09 2.01
C GLU A 581 2.48 46.57 0.69
N TYR A 582 3.27 45.72 0.02
CA TYR A 582 3.95 46.05 -1.25
C TYR A 582 3.21 45.65 -2.54
N GLU A 583 2.11 44.89 -2.46
CA GLU A 583 1.26 44.59 -3.63
C GLU A 583 -0.05 45.38 -3.60
N GLN A 584 0.02 46.67 -3.96
CA GLN A 584 -1.19 47.49 -4.07
C GLN A 584 -2.13 46.97 -5.17
N PRO A 585 -3.45 46.81 -4.88
CA PRO A 585 -4.42 46.45 -5.90
C PRO A 585 -4.61 47.61 -6.88
N LYS A 586 -4.52 47.32 -8.19
CA LYS A 586 -4.80 48.31 -9.24
C LYS A 586 -6.28 48.67 -9.24
N VAL A 587 -6.61 49.82 -8.65
CA VAL A 587 -7.95 50.42 -8.71
C VAL A 587 -8.23 50.89 -10.15
N THR A 588 -9.16 50.22 -10.82
CA THR A 588 -9.87 50.77 -12.00
C THR A 588 -11.27 51.17 -11.60
N ASN A 589 -11.46 52.47 -11.33
CA ASN A 589 -12.77 53.04 -11.04
C ASN A 589 -13.66 53.03 -12.29
N HIS A 590 -14.88 52.51 -12.17
CA HIS A 590 -16.06 53.12 -12.80
C HIS A 590 -17.24 53.07 -11.82
N ILE A 591 -18.18 53.98 -12.00
CA ILE A 591 -19.07 54.51 -10.95
C ILE A 591 -20.54 54.35 -11.37
N ALA A 592 -21.45 54.32 -10.39
CA ALA A 592 -22.92 54.37 -10.51
C ALA A 592 -23.60 53.07 -10.99
N MET A 593 -24.83 52.73 -10.55
CA MET A 593 -25.70 53.32 -9.52
C MET A 593 -26.69 52.25 -8.98
N ASN A 594 -27.23 52.49 -7.77
CA ASN A 594 -28.54 52.10 -7.21
C ASN A 594 -29.22 50.78 -7.67
N THR A 595 -29.78 49.94 -6.79
CA THR A 595 -30.81 50.32 -5.80
C THR A 595 -30.94 49.27 -4.68
N VAL A 596 -31.54 49.66 -3.54
CA VAL A 596 -31.80 48.85 -2.34
C VAL A 596 -33.08 47.99 -2.46
N ILE A 597 -33.08 46.79 -1.84
CA ILE A 597 -34.18 46.07 -1.13
C ILE A 597 -33.62 44.65 -0.84
N ALA A 598 -33.23 44.28 0.38
CA ALA A 598 -34.00 44.05 1.63
C ALA A 598 -34.56 42.61 1.77
N SER A 599 -34.73 42.18 3.02
CA SER A 599 -35.07 40.83 3.51
C SER A 599 -36.34 40.20 2.89
N ASP A 600 -36.59 38.88 2.91
CA ASP A 600 -36.72 38.08 4.14
C ASP A 600 -36.71 36.53 3.96
N ARG A 601 -37.14 35.78 5.00
CA ARG A 601 -37.16 34.30 5.09
C ARG A 601 -38.55 33.66 4.84
N TYR A 602 -38.55 32.31 4.83
CA TYR A 602 -39.62 31.33 5.19
C TYR A 602 -40.54 30.73 4.11
N ASN A 603 -40.53 29.37 4.06
CA ASN A 603 -41.65 28.42 3.86
C ASN A 603 -42.46 28.43 2.54
N SER A 604 -43.21 27.38 2.15
CA SER A 604 -43.22 25.93 2.50
C SER A 604 -44.21 25.18 1.57
N ASN A 605 -44.13 23.84 1.50
CA ASN A 605 -45.16 22.91 0.95
C ASN A 605 -45.40 23.02 -0.58
N GLU A 606 -46.00 22.07 -1.32
CA GLU A 606 -46.30 20.63 -1.14
C GLU A 606 -46.67 19.99 -2.51
N GLN A 607 -46.51 18.66 -2.65
CA GLN A 607 -47.30 17.78 -3.55
C GLN A 607 -47.25 18.10 -5.09
N SER A 608 -47.76 17.30 -6.03
CA SER A 608 -47.86 15.83 -6.19
C SER A 608 -48.02 15.49 -7.69
N ASP A 609 -48.11 14.19 -8.03
CA ASP A 609 -48.68 13.65 -9.28
C ASP A 609 -47.96 13.89 -10.63
N VAL A 610 -48.24 13.13 -11.70
CA VAL A 610 -48.24 11.66 -11.92
C VAL A 610 -48.39 11.42 -13.44
N ALA A 611 -47.73 10.38 -13.94
CA ALA A 611 -47.52 10.04 -15.34
C ALA A 611 -48.74 10.09 -16.31
N SER A 612 -48.49 10.61 -17.53
CA SER A 612 -49.10 10.16 -18.80
C SER A 612 -48.30 10.78 -19.99
N ASN A 613 -48.22 10.19 -21.20
CA ASN A 613 -48.73 8.91 -21.71
C ASN A 613 -47.88 8.38 -22.90
N ARG A 614 -47.99 7.06 -23.16
CA ARG A 614 -48.22 6.36 -24.46
C ARG A 614 -48.06 7.13 -25.79
N SER A 615 -47.70 6.52 -26.94
CA SER A 615 -47.21 5.18 -27.38
C SER A 615 -46.84 5.30 -28.90
N LEU A 616 -46.70 4.34 -29.85
CA LEU A 616 -47.16 2.96 -30.18
C LEU A 616 -46.19 2.31 -31.22
N ILE A 617 -46.21 0.96 -31.38
CA ILE A 617 -46.09 0.15 -32.65
C ILE A 617 -44.83 0.36 -33.56
N SER A 618 -44.17 -0.64 -34.19
CA SER A 618 -44.05 -2.13 -34.16
C SER A 618 -42.78 -2.49 -35.00
N ASN A 619 -42.38 -3.72 -35.39
CA ASN A 619 -42.92 -5.08 -35.29
C ASN A 619 -41.77 -6.07 -34.88
N GLY A 620 -41.47 -7.30 -35.36
CA GLY A 620 -41.93 -8.18 -36.46
C GLY A 620 -41.05 -8.10 -37.73
N SER A 621 -40.54 -9.18 -38.35
CA SER A 621 -40.66 -10.63 -38.04
C SER A 621 -39.47 -11.47 -38.59
N THR A 622 -39.45 -12.73 -38.16
CA THR A 622 -38.66 -13.95 -38.53
C THR A 622 -38.53 -14.26 -40.06
N ILE A 623 -37.79 -15.26 -40.61
CA ILE A 623 -37.43 -16.63 -40.16
C ILE A 623 -36.43 -17.38 -41.12
N PHE A 624 -35.70 -18.43 -40.65
CA PHE A 624 -35.11 -19.60 -41.39
C PHE A 624 -34.11 -19.40 -42.59
N MET A 625 -33.35 -20.39 -43.13
CA MET A 625 -32.93 -21.77 -42.74
C MET A 625 -31.64 -22.26 -43.48
N ASN A 626 -31.00 -23.31 -42.92
CA ASN A 626 -30.30 -24.46 -43.55
C ASN A 626 -29.20 -24.32 -44.63
N GLY A 627 -28.18 -25.21 -44.49
CA GLY A 627 -27.42 -25.81 -45.61
C GLY A 627 -26.01 -25.23 -45.85
N GLY A 628 -24.90 -26.00 -45.88
CA GLY A 628 -24.70 -27.39 -45.47
C GLY A 628 -23.81 -28.21 -46.43
N THR A 629 -22.80 -28.91 -45.87
CA THR A 629 -21.98 -29.99 -46.50
C THR A 629 -21.11 -29.58 -47.72
N VAL A 630 -20.04 -30.29 -48.15
CA VAL A 630 -19.56 -31.65 -47.82
C VAL A 630 -18.03 -31.85 -48.05
N HIS A 631 -17.46 -32.90 -47.42
CA HIS A 631 -16.17 -33.64 -47.67
C HIS A 631 -14.82 -32.87 -47.72
N GLN A 632 -13.68 -33.27 -47.10
CA GLN A 632 -13.07 -34.56 -46.63
C GLN A 632 -12.02 -35.14 -47.61
N VAL A 633 -10.85 -35.60 -47.09
CA VAL A 633 -10.22 -36.93 -47.35
C VAL A 633 -8.87 -37.12 -46.59
N ASN A 634 -8.91 -38.06 -45.63
CA ASN A 634 -7.94 -39.08 -45.18
C ASN A 634 -6.40 -38.91 -45.17
N GLY A 635 -5.78 -39.46 -44.10
CA GLY A 635 -4.38 -39.95 -44.08
C GLY A 635 -3.80 -40.11 -42.66
N ASN A 636 -4.04 -41.17 -41.86
CA ASN A 636 -3.39 -42.51 -41.86
C ASN A 636 -1.83 -42.50 -41.78
N ARG A 637 -1.12 -43.34 -40.99
CA ARG A 637 -1.49 -44.31 -39.93
C ARG A 637 -0.20 -44.88 -39.25
N LEU A 638 -0.36 -45.73 -38.21
CA LEU A 638 0.63 -46.66 -37.59
C LEU A 638 1.74 -45.99 -36.73
N ALA A 639 2.19 -46.45 -35.55
CA ALA A 639 2.05 -47.68 -34.71
C ALA A 639 3.18 -48.74 -34.81
N VAL A 640 3.30 -49.56 -33.73
CA VAL A 640 4.36 -50.57 -33.41
C VAL A 640 5.67 -49.96 -32.86
N GLY A 641 6.34 -50.48 -31.82
CA GLY A 641 5.98 -51.52 -30.82
C GLY A 641 7.13 -52.48 -30.46
N ILE A 642 7.05 -53.15 -29.28
CA ILE A 642 7.94 -54.27 -28.80
C ILE A 642 9.36 -53.76 -28.39
N ALA A 643 9.91 -53.90 -27.16
CA ALA A 643 10.18 -55.06 -26.27
C ALA A 643 11.28 -56.02 -26.82
N ASN A 644 12.05 -56.81 -26.06
CA ASN A 644 12.40 -56.92 -24.63
C ASN A 644 13.74 -57.71 -24.53
N GLU A 645 14.36 -57.79 -23.33
CA GLU A 645 15.30 -58.89 -22.92
C GLU A 645 16.67 -59.01 -23.68
N ASP A 646 17.77 -59.56 -23.13
CA ASP A 646 18.04 -60.02 -21.75
C ASP A 646 19.53 -59.91 -21.28
N ALA A 647 19.75 -60.28 -20.01
CA ALA A 647 20.95 -60.31 -19.14
C ALA A 647 22.29 -60.85 -19.74
N SER A 648 23.47 -60.52 -19.18
CA SER A 648 23.92 -61.04 -17.86
C SER A 648 25.35 -60.61 -17.44
N SER A 649 25.58 -60.29 -16.14
CA SER A 649 26.77 -60.64 -15.29
C SER A 649 26.94 -59.83 -13.98
N VAL A 650 26.23 -60.22 -12.90
CA VAL A 650 26.74 -60.58 -11.54
C VAL A 650 28.11 -60.00 -11.04
N PRO A 651 28.31 -59.52 -9.77
CA PRO A 651 27.39 -58.92 -8.76
C PRO A 651 28.05 -57.82 -7.81
N ARG A 652 27.34 -57.45 -6.72
CA ARG A 652 27.83 -56.84 -5.43
C ARG A 652 28.46 -55.42 -5.42
N GLU A 653 27.74 -54.46 -4.82
CA GLU A 653 27.96 -53.85 -3.48
C GLU A 653 26.86 -52.76 -3.26
N PRO A 654 26.60 -52.24 -2.03
CA PRO A 654 25.37 -51.48 -1.75
C PRO A 654 25.42 -49.97 -2.11
N LEU A 655 24.23 -49.39 -2.33
CA LEU A 655 24.00 -47.99 -2.69
C LEU A 655 24.50 -46.99 -1.63
N GLU A 656 25.70 -46.44 -1.81
CA GLU A 656 26.07 -45.17 -1.18
C GLU A 656 25.34 -44.00 -1.86
N PHE A 657 24.85 -43.05 -1.06
CA PHE A 657 24.25 -41.81 -1.55
C PHE A 657 25.34 -40.74 -1.75
N PRO A 658 25.65 -40.31 -2.98
CA PRO A 658 26.50 -39.13 -3.21
C PRO A 658 25.68 -37.86 -2.92
N VAL A 659 25.57 -37.50 -1.63
CA VAL A 659 25.10 -36.19 -1.17
C VAL A 659 26.28 -35.41 -0.58
N GLU A 660 27.37 -35.33 -1.34
CA GLU A 660 28.32 -34.21 -1.25
C GLU A 660 27.74 -33.01 -1.99
N LEU A 661 26.68 -32.41 -1.43
CA LEU A 661 26.30 -31.03 -1.76
C LEU A 661 27.36 -30.09 -1.17
N LYS A 662 28.53 -30.04 -1.80
CA LYS A 662 29.48 -28.92 -1.70
C LYS A 662 28.91 -27.74 -2.50
N VAL A 663 27.81 -27.19 -2.00
CA VAL A 663 27.53 -25.77 -2.18
C VAL A 663 28.44 -25.08 -1.19
N SER A 664 29.58 -24.59 -1.68
CA SER A 664 30.39 -23.61 -0.97
C SER A 664 29.59 -22.33 -0.76
N GLU A 665 30.09 -21.45 0.10
CA GLU A 665 29.46 -20.17 0.41
C GLU A 665 29.50 -19.19 -0.79
N ASP A 666 28.81 -18.06 -0.61
CA ASP A 666 28.60 -16.93 -1.53
C ASP A 666 27.52 -17.08 -2.64
N ASP A 667 26.93 -15.91 -2.97
CA ASP A 667 25.75 -15.63 -3.80
C ASP A 667 24.47 -16.45 -3.46
N TRP A 668 23.37 -15.87 -2.96
CA TRP A 668 22.79 -14.56 -3.31
C TRP A 668 22.43 -13.71 -2.07
N HIS A 669 23.40 -12.99 -1.53
CA HIS A 669 23.07 -11.70 -0.96
C HIS A 669 22.77 -10.70 -2.09
N HIS A 670 21.92 -9.70 -1.82
CA HIS A 670 22.12 -8.25 -2.09
C HIS A 670 20.82 -7.52 -2.50
N ASP A 671 20.21 -6.76 -1.59
CA ASP A 671 20.52 -5.35 -1.22
C ASP A 671 21.96 -4.94 -0.77
N LYS A 672 23.03 -5.31 -1.50
CA LYS A 672 23.99 -4.24 -1.89
C LYS A 672 23.21 -3.34 -2.87
N PRO A 673 23.62 -2.09 -3.13
CA PRO A 673 23.23 -1.47 -4.40
C PRO A 673 23.48 -2.49 -5.53
N LEU A 674 22.47 -2.74 -6.38
CA LEU A 674 22.64 -3.60 -7.56
C LEU A 674 23.93 -3.14 -8.27
N PRO A 675 24.91 -4.05 -8.47
CA PRO A 675 26.22 -3.68 -8.98
C PRO A 675 26.01 -2.92 -10.29
N MET A 676 26.71 -1.80 -10.46
CA MET A 676 26.52 -0.96 -11.63
C MET A 676 26.83 -1.78 -12.88
N GLN A 677 25.81 -2.04 -13.68
CA GLN A 677 25.93 -2.94 -14.81
C GLN A 677 26.49 -2.16 -15.99
N ALA A 678 27.60 -2.64 -16.53
CA ALA A 678 28.18 -2.08 -17.74
C ALA A 678 27.22 -2.26 -18.91
N ILE A 679 26.93 -1.17 -19.62
CA ILE A 679 26.34 -1.18 -20.95
C ILE A 679 27.35 -0.69 -21.97
N GLU A 680 27.26 -1.26 -23.17
CA GLU A 680 27.95 -0.71 -24.33
C GLU A 680 27.01 0.30 -25.02
N SER A 681 27.55 1.48 -25.34
CA SER A 681 26.90 2.41 -26.26
C SER A 681 27.95 3.15 -27.09
N HIS A 682 27.84 3.04 -28.42
CA HIS A 682 28.74 3.69 -29.38
C HIS A 682 30.24 3.45 -29.15
N GLY A 683 30.62 2.32 -28.54
CA GLY A 683 32.02 2.00 -28.19
C GLY A 683 32.51 2.62 -26.87
N THR A 684 31.61 3.16 -26.05
CA THR A 684 31.89 3.67 -24.70
C THR A 684 31.09 2.88 -23.66
N THR A 685 31.73 2.60 -22.52
CA THR A 685 31.10 1.93 -21.38
C THR A 685 30.34 2.96 -20.53
N TYR A 686 29.10 2.64 -20.16
CA TYR A 686 28.34 3.41 -19.18
C TYR A 686 27.87 2.48 -18.05
N LEU A 687 27.75 3.04 -16.85
CA LEU A 687 27.43 2.30 -15.63
C LEU A 687 25.96 2.54 -15.25
N VAL A 688 25.15 1.47 -15.23
CA VAL A 688 23.69 1.58 -15.05
C VAL A 688 23.23 0.91 -13.75
N SER A 689 22.36 1.60 -13.02
CA SER A 689 21.80 1.13 -11.75
C SER A 689 20.28 1.28 -11.72
N CYS A 690 19.55 0.17 -11.87
CA CYS A 690 18.09 0.09 -11.74
C CYS A 690 17.64 0.49 -10.33
N LYS A 691 16.54 1.26 -10.22
CA LYS A 691 16.01 1.79 -8.95
C LYS A 691 14.60 1.29 -8.65
N GLU A 692 13.65 1.52 -9.56
CA GLU A 692 12.23 1.20 -9.36
C GLU A 692 11.63 0.57 -10.61
N LYS A 693 10.66 -0.34 -10.45
CA LYS A 693 9.92 -0.94 -11.57
C LYS A 693 8.84 0.04 -12.02
N ILE A 694 8.90 0.49 -13.28
CA ILE A 694 7.92 1.40 -13.89
C ILE A 694 6.98 0.72 -14.88
N GLY A 695 7.27 -0.52 -15.31
CA GLY A 695 6.42 -1.26 -16.23
C GLY A 695 6.74 -2.75 -16.31
N GLY A 696 5.93 -3.49 -17.06
CA GLY A 696 6.17 -4.89 -17.38
C GLY A 696 5.28 -5.35 -18.52
N GLY A 697 5.88 -5.89 -19.57
CA GLY A 697 5.21 -6.47 -20.73
C GLY A 697 5.47 -7.97 -20.83
N SER A 698 4.95 -8.60 -21.88
CA SER A 698 5.04 -10.06 -22.09
C SER A 698 6.47 -10.63 -22.14
N TYR A 699 7.47 -9.79 -22.40
CA TYR A 699 8.86 -10.18 -22.63
C TYR A 699 9.83 -9.72 -21.53
N GLY A 700 9.39 -8.89 -20.57
CA GLY A 700 10.32 -8.34 -19.57
C GLY A 700 9.75 -7.23 -18.70
N VAL A 701 10.60 -6.76 -17.78
CA VAL A 701 10.28 -5.74 -16.78
C VAL A 701 11.00 -4.44 -17.11
N VAL A 702 10.28 -3.32 -17.10
CA VAL A 702 10.88 -1.99 -17.28
C VAL A 702 11.13 -1.36 -15.91
N PHE A 703 12.36 -0.92 -15.69
CA PHE A 703 12.78 -0.15 -14.52
C PHE A 703 13.11 1.30 -14.90
N LYS A 704 12.94 2.24 -13.98
CA LYS A 704 13.69 3.51 -13.99
C LYS A 704 15.04 3.25 -13.35
N GLY A 705 16.10 3.77 -13.95
CA GLY A 705 17.48 3.62 -13.51
C GLY A 705 18.23 4.93 -13.60
N LEU A 706 19.46 4.90 -13.10
CA LEU A 706 20.45 5.97 -13.26
C LEU A 706 21.60 5.43 -14.12
N MET A 707 22.00 6.21 -15.13
CA MET A 707 23.14 5.95 -16.00
C MET A 707 24.23 6.98 -15.70
N PHE A 708 25.42 6.49 -15.37
CA PHE A 708 26.62 7.28 -15.10
C PHE A 708 27.58 7.12 -16.28
N SER A 709 28.25 8.22 -16.68
CA SER A 709 29.32 8.19 -17.67
C SER A 709 30.66 8.41 -16.98
N GLU A 710 31.66 7.61 -17.33
CA GLU A 710 33.04 7.75 -16.81
C GLU A 710 33.79 8.96 -17.42
N HIS A 711 33.16 9.70 -18.33
CA HIS A 711 33.74 10.86 -19.01
C HIS A 711 33.00 12.17 -18.74
N ASP A 712 31.91 12.16 -17.96
CA ASP A 712 31.22 13.38 -17.55
C ASP A 712 31.62 13.80 -16.12
N ASN A 713 32.48 14.82 -16.05
CA ASN A 713 32.94 15.43 -14.81
C ASN A 713 31.84 16.19 -14.04
N SER A 714 30.60 16.28 -14.55
CA SER A 714 29.45 16.82 -13.79
C SER A 714 29.12 16.00 -12.54
N GLY A 715 29.37 14.68 -12.56
CA GLY A 715 28.94 13.74 -11.54
C GLY A 715 27.43 13.53 -11.45
N VAL A 716 26.64 14.11 -12.36
CA VAL A 716 25.17 14.04 -12.36
C VAL A 716 24.70 12.84 -13.21
N PRO A 717 24.06 11.81 -12.63
CA PRO A 717 23.55 10.70 -13.40
C PRO A 717 22.37 11.10 -14.30
N THR A 718 22.35 10.54 -15.51
CA THR A 718 21.18 10.64 -16.40
C THR A 718 20.11 9.64 -15.97
N THR A 719 18.86 10.08 -15.84
CA THR A 719 17.72 9.18 -15.60
C THR A 719 17.37 8.41 -16.87
N VAL A 720 17.25 7.08 -16.77
CA VAL A 720 17.05 6.18 -17.92
C VAL A 720 15.96 5.14 -17.66
N ALA A 721 15.35 4.63 -18.73
CA ALA A 721 14.46 3.47 -18.68
C ALA A 721 15.23 2.19 -19.07
N VAL A 722 15.10 1.13 -18.27
CA VAL A 722 15.85 -0.13 -18.42
C VAL A 722 14.88 -1.30 -18.56
N LYS A 723 14.71 -1.83 -19.77
CA LYS A 723 13.90 -3.02 -20.05
C LYS A 723 14.80 -4.25 -19.83
N LYS A 724 14.53 -5.11 -18.84
CA LYS A 724 15.28 -6.35 -18.56
C LYS A 724 14.45 -7.59 -18.89
N LEU A 725 15.05 -8.53 -19.63
CA LEU A 725 14.50 -9.86 -19.91
C LEU A 725 14.36 -10.64 -18.59
N THR A 726 13.26 -11.36 -18.40
CA THR A 726 13.00 -12.12 -17.17
C THR A 726 13.20 -13.62 -17.40
N PRO A 727 14.16 -14.28 -16.74
CA PRO A 727 14.35 -15.73 -16.87
C PRO A 727 13.13 -16.50 -16.35
N GLN A 728 12.46 -17.25 -17.23
CA GLN A 728 11.42 -18.21 -16.85
C GLN A 728 11.99 -19.63 -16.82
N LYS A 729 11.34 -20.55 -16.10
CA LYS A 729 11.84 -21.93 -15.88
C LYS A 729 11.14 -22.97 -16.76
N THR A 730 10.87 -22.63 -18.02
CA THR A 730 10.14 -23.49 -18.98
C THR A 730 10.70 -23.38 -20.40
N SER A 731 10.35 -24.34 -21.26
CA SER A 731 10.78 -24.44 -22.66
C SER A 731 10.36 -23.28 -23.58
N ALA A 732 9.49 -22.37 -23.12
CA ALA A 732 9.10 -21.17 -23.86
C ALA A 732 10.25 -20.14 -24.06
N ASN A 733 11.33 -20.25 -23.27
CA ASN A 733 12.43 -19.28 -23.19
C ASN A 733 13.04 -18.89 -24.55
N MET A 734 13.24 -19.85 -25.46
CA MET A 734 13.90 -19.61 -26.76
C MET A 734 13.19 -18.54 -27.59
N SER A 735 11.86 -18.42 -27.47
CA SER A 735 11.11 -17.47 -28.29
C SER A 735 11.18 -16.03 -27.74
N ALA A 736 11.21 -15.86 -26.41
CA ALA A 736 11.23 -14.55 -25.76
C ALA A 736 12.60 -13.87 -25.85
N TYR A 737 13.70 -14.64 -25.74
CA TYR A 737 15.05 -14.12 -26.00
C TYR A 737 15.17 -13.62 -27.46
N ALA A 738 14.64 -14.38 -28.43
CA ALA A 738 14.65 -13.99 -29.84
C ALA A 738 13.79 -12.75 -30.15
N ASP A 739 12.67 -12.53 -29.45
CA ASP A 739 11.93 -11.26 -29.54
C ASP A 739 12.76 -10.09 -29.03
N PHE A 740 13.41 -10.26 -27.88
CA PHE A 740 14.19 -9.24 -27.22
C PHE A 740 15.43 -8.84 -28.06
N GLU A 741 16.03 -9.82 -28.73
CA GLU A 741 17.15 -9.62 -29.65
C GLU A 741 16.69 -8.92 -30.94
N ASN A 742 15.52 -9.29 -31.46
CA ASN A 742 14.86 -8.59 -32.58
C ASN A 742 14.46 -7.15 -32.22
N GLU A 743 13.95 -6.90 -31.02
CA GLU A 743 13.64 -5.56 -30.50
C GLU A 743 14.90 -4.69 -30.49
N LEU A 744 16.00 -5.20 -29.93
CA LEU A 744 17.30 -4.52 -29.96
C LEU A 744 17.79 -4.26 -31.39
N LYS A 745 17.70 -5.25 -32.29
CA LYS A 745 18.05 -5.12 -33.73
C LYS A 745 17.15 -4.14 -34.49
N ILE A 746 15.93 -3.89 -34.03
CA ILE A 746 15.03 -2.86 -34.58
C ILE A 746 15.40 -1.50 -34.01
N MET A 747 15.44 -1.33 -32.68
CA MET A 747 15.74 -0.05 -32.03
C MET A 747 17.10 0.53 -32.42
N LYS A 748 18.15 -0.31 -32.58
CA LYS A 748 19.47 0.09 -33.07
C LYS A 748 19.44 0.79 -34.45
N CYS A 749 18.38 0.61 -35.25
CA CYS A 749 18.24 1.19 -36.58
C CYS A 749 17.17 2.29 -36.68
N LEU A 750 16.54 2.69 -35.56
CA LEU A 750 15.55 3.76 -35.51
C LEU A 750 16.15 5.02 -34.86
N LYS A 751 16.09 6.15 -35.56
CA LYS A 751 16.49 7.47 -35.06
C LYS A 751 15.56 8.55 -35.63
N HIS A 752 14.61 8.98 -34.80
CA HIS A 752 13.55 9.93 -35.15
C HIS A 752 13.11 10.67 -33.87
N GLU A 753 12.52 11.88 -33.95
CA GLU A 753 12.08 12.61 -32.75
C GLU A 753 10.93 11.88 -32.04
N ASN A 754 9.91 11.45 -32.80
CA ASN A 754 8.73 10.76 -32.26
C ASN A 754 8.94 9.25 -31.97
N ILE A 755 10.17 8.80 -31.71
CA ILE A 755 10.48 7.40 -31.35
C ILE A 755 11.41 7.40 -30.14
N VAL A 756 11.14 6.53 -29.16
CA VAL A 756 11.96 6.40 -27.95
C VAL A 756 13.39 5.97 -28.32
N LYS A 757 14.36 6.82 -27.99
CA LYS A 757 15.78 6.61 -28.24
C LYS A 757 16.35 5.51 -27.35
N ILE A 758 16.95 4.50 -27.98
CA ILE A 758 17.89 3.58 -27.30
C ILE A 758 19.17 4.34 -26.90
N LEU A 759 19.58 4.20 -25.65
CA LEU A 759 20.79 4.78 -25.09
C LEU A 759 21.93 3.76 -24.95
N GLY A 760 21.62 2.45 -24.89
CA GLY A 760 22.59 1.36 -24.89
C GLY A 760 21.95 0.02 -24.51
N TYR A 761 22.76 -1.00 -24.26
CA TYR A 761 22.29 -2.35 -23.90
C TYR A 761 23.39 -3.15 -23.19
N SER A 762 23.01 -4.25 -22.56
CA SER A 762 23.93 -5.31 -22.13
C SER A 762 23.44 -6.67 -22.64
N TRP A 763 24.39 -7.51 -23.10
CA TRP A 763 24.11 -8.75 -23.82
C TRP A 763 25.21 -9.80 -23.57
N GLU A 764 25.48 -10.11 -22.31
CA GLU A 764 26.42 -11.18 -21.93
C GLU A 764 25.77 -12.56 -22.10
N ASP A 765 26.27 -13.34 -23.07
CA ASP A 765 25.70 -14.63 -23.48
C ASP A 765 26.46 -15.84 -22.90
N GLN A 766 27.44 -15.61 -22.03
CA GLN A 766 28.38 -16.63 -21.53
C GLN A 766 28.46 -16.72 -19.98
N SER A 767 27.59 -16.02 -19.26
CA SER A 767 27.54 -16.06 -17.79
C SER A 767 26.42 -16.98 -17.25
N PRO A 768 26.50 -17.47 -15.99
CA PRO A 768 25.49 -18.39 -15.43
C PRO A 768 24.09 -17.78 -15.20
N ASP A 769 23.96 -16.45 -15.18
CA ASP A 769 22.69 -15.71 -15.18
C ASP A 769 22.77 -14.56 -16.20
N PRO A 770 22.51 -14.82 -17.51
CA PRO A 770 22.70 -13.85 -18.57
C PRO A 770 21.74 -12.66 -18.42
N THR A 771 22.26 -11.57 -17.86
CA THR A 771 21.48 -10.36 -17.56
C THR A 771 21.34 -9.50 -18.82
N VAL A 772 20.41 -9.90 -19.68
CA VAL A 772 20.11 -9.21 -20.94
C VAL A 772 19.14 -8.04 -20.71
N PHE A 773 19.54 -6.82 -21.10
CA PHE A 773 18.70 -5.62 -20.96
C PHE A 773 18.98 -4.51 -21.99
N ILE A 774 17.97 -3.69 -22.25
CA ILE A 774 18.00 -2.53 -23.15
C ILE A 774 17.79 -1.25 -22.34
N VAL A 775 18.61 -0.23 -22.57
CA VAL A 775 18.55 1.08 -21.89
C VAL A 775 18.08 2.14 -22.88
N MET A 776 17.15 2.98 -22.45
CA MET A 776 16.40 3.94 -23.25
C MET A 776 16.29 5.28 -22.52
N GLU A 777 15.92 6.35 -23.22
CA GLU A 777 15.52 7.60 -22.56
C GLU A 777 14.33 7.37 -21.61
N TYR A 778 14.36 8.03 -20.45
CA TYR A 778 13.22 8.07 -19.53
C TYR A 778 12.36 9.28 -19.85
N LEU A 779 11.03 9.10 -19.82
CA LEU A 779 10.04 10.15 -20.04
C LEU A 779 9.12 10.18 -18.82
N GLU A 780 8.94 11.36 -18.22
CA GLU A 780 8.40 11.48 -16.86
C GLU A 780 6.87 11.29 -16.81
N GLU A 781 6.17 11.79 -17.83
CA GLU A 781 4.69 11.79 -17.95
C GLU A 781 4.08 10.42 -18.33
N SER A 782 4.87 9.34 -18.26
CA SER A 782 4.43 7.95 -18.47
C SER A 782 3.85 7.71 -19.88
N SER A 783 2.95 6.72 -20.01
CA SER A 783 2.25 6.43 -21.26
C SER A 783 1.07 7.38 -21.49
N LEU A 784 0.78 7.66 -22.76
CA LEU A 784 -0.34 8.49 -23.19
C LEU A 784 -1.68 7.92 -22.69
N ASN A 785 -1.81 6.59 -22.56
CA ASN A 785 -2.98 5.95 -21.96
C ASN A 785 -3.26 6.40 -20.53
N ASN A 786 -2.20 6.59 -19.72
CA ASN A 786 -2.31 7.11 -18.36
C ASN A 786 -2.51 8.63 -18.39
N TYR A 787 -1.72 9.36 -19.17
CA TYR A 787 -1.77 10.82 -19.26
C TYR A 787 -3.17 11.32 -19.64
N LEU A 788 -3.82 10.70 -20.63
CA LEU A 788 -5.19 11.04 -21.05
C LEU A 788 -6.23 10.82 -19.95
N LYS A 789 -6.08 9.79 -19.11
CA LYS A 789 -7.01 9.52 -18.00
C LYS A 789 -6.96 10.55 -16.89
N PHE A 790 -5.79 11.16 -16.64
CA PHE A 790 -5.58 12.10 -15.54
C PHE A 790 -5.57 13.58 -15.99
N GLN A 791 -5.15 13.87 -17.22
CA GLN A 791 -5.02 15.24 -17.74
C GLN A 791 -5.93 15.53 -18.94
N GLY A 792 -6.63 14.54 -19.50
CA GLY A 792 -7.35 14.66 -20.78
C GLY A 792 -8.40 15.77 -20.85
N ASP A 793 -9.06 16.12 -19.74
CA ASP A 793 -10.01 17.25 -19.69
C ASP A 793 -9.36 18.62 -19.91
N LYS A 794 -8.05 18.74 -19.66
CA LYS A 794 -7.26 19.96 -19.90
C LYS A 794 -6.79 20.08 -21.36
N LEU A 795 -6.96 19.02 -22.16
CA LEU A 795 -6.47 18.93 -23.53
C LEU A 795 -7.55 19.33 -24.54
N SER A 796 -7.31 20.45 -25.22
CA SER A 796 -8.08 20.86 -26.39
C SER A 796 -7.83 19.96 -27.60
N ILE A 797 -8.71 20.02 -28.60
CA ILE A 797 -8.61 19.24 -29.86
C ILE A 797 -7.24 19.44 -30.54
N SER A 798 -6.65 20.64 -30.46
CA SER A 798 -5.32 20.94 -31.00
C SER A 798 -4.20 20.08 -30.38
N HIS A 799 -4.24 19.81 -29.07
CA HIS A 799 -3.29 18.90 -28.41
C HIS A 799 -3.47 17.46 -28.90
N LEU A 800 -4.72 17.00 -29.03
CA LEU A 800 -5.05 15.65 -29.50
C LEU A 800 -4.60 15.45 -30.96
N LEU A 801 -4.80 16.45 -31.81
CA LEU A 801 -4.30 16.49 -33.20
C LEU A 801 -2.77 16.55 -33.27
N LYS A 802 -2.11 17.26 -32.35
CA LYS A 802 -0.64 17.26 -32.27
C LYS A 802 -0.10 15.87 -31.91
N TYR A 803 -0.71 15.15 -30.97
CA TYR A 803 -0.34 13.75 -30.69
C TYR A 803 -0.61 12.83 -31.91
N ALA A 804 -1.73 13.01 -32.59
CA ALA A 804 -2.05 12.29 -33.83
C ALA A 804 -0.99 12.52 -34.93
N THR A 805 -0.52 13.76 -35.05
CA THR A 805 0.55 14.17 -35.99
C THR A 805 1.88 13.51 -35.64
N ASP A 806 2.29 13.54 -34.37
CA ASP A 806 3.54 12.96 -33.88
C ASP A 806 3.59 11.44 -34.10
N ILE A 807 2.49 10.74 -33.79
CA ILE A 807 2.38 9.29 -34.01
C ILE A 807 2.40 8.97 -35.52
N ALA A 808 1.70 9.75 -36.35
CA ALA A 808 1.72 9.56 -37.81
C ALA A 808 3.14 9.77 -38.39
N THR A 809 3.86 10.79 -37.92
CA THR A 809 5.25 11.09 -38.35
C THR A 809 6.22 9.98 -37.93
N GLY A 810 6.11 9.48 -36.69
CA GLY A 810 6.89 8.34 -36.24
C GLY A 810 6.61 7.06 -37.02
N MET A 811 5.34 6.80 -37.36
CA MET A 811 4.94 5.63 -38.16
C MET A 811 5.28 5.75 -39.65
N GLU A 812 5.27 6.96 -40.23
CA GLU A 812 5.80 7.24 -41.57
C GLU A 812 7.28 6.83 -41.66
N TYR A 813 8.08 7.23 -40.66
CA TYR A 813 9.47 6.83 -40.55
C TYR A 813 9.64 5.31 -40.40
N ILE A 814 8.89 4.65 -39.49
CA ILE A 814 8.95 3.19 -39.27
C ILE A 814 8.58 2.41 -40.55
N SER A 815 7.53 2.86 -41.24
CA SER A 815 7.08 2.32 -42.54
C SER A 815 8.18 2.47 -43.61
N SER A 816 8.87 3.62 -43.68
CA SER A 816 9.99 3.84 -44.61
C SER A 816 11.14 2.85 -44.43
N LYS A 817 11.32 2.30 -43.21
CA LYS A 817 12.32 1.28 -42.87
C LYS A 817 11.84 -0.15 -43.12
N LYS A 818 10.67 -0.34 -43.75
CA LYS A 818 9.98 -1.62 -43.98
C LYS A 818 9.83 -2.42 -42.66
N ILE A 819 9.45 -1.72 -41.59
CA ILE A 819 9.11 -2.31 -40.29
C ILE A 819 7.60 -2.18 -40.07
N VAL A 820 7.00 -3.24 -39.49
CA VAL A 820 5.64 -3.22 -38.93
C VAL A 820 5.77 -3.28 -37.41
N HIS A 821 5.06 -2.41 -36.70
CA HIS A 821 5.09 -2.28 -35.24
C HIS A 821 4.27 -3.38 -34.56
N ARG A 822 3.08 -3.70 -35.08
CA ARG A 822 2.20 -4.78 -34.59
C ARG A 822 1.74 -4.68 -33.14
N ASP A 823 1.87 -3.50 -32.51
CA ASP A 823 1.32 -3.18 -31.17
C ASP A 823 1.14 -1.66 -30.97
N LEU A 824 0.67 -0.96 -32.01
CA LEU A 824 0.42 0.49 -31.93
C LEU A 824 -0.87 0.76 -31.14
N ALA A 825 -0.73 1.34 -29.95
CA ALA A 825 -1.79 1.62 -28.99
C ALA A 825 -1.35 2.71 -28.01
N THR A 826 -2.28 3.45 -27.37
CA THR A 826 -1.89 4.56 -26.46
C THR A 826 -1.06 4.13 -25.25
N ARG A 827 -1.07 2.85 -24.87
CA ARG A 827 -0.20 2.26 -23.83
C ARG A 827 1.29 2.29 -24.19
N ASN A 828 1.60 2.23 -25.49
CA ASN A 828 2.95 2.12 -26.05
C ASN A 828 3.42 3.46 -26.65
N ILE A 829 2.58 4.49 -26.58
CA ILE A 829 2.98 5.88 -26.80
C ILE A 829 3.37 6.47 -25.44
N LEU A 830 4.52 7.13 -25.35
CA LEU A 830 5.00 7.83 -24.16
C LEU A 830 4.92 9.36 -24.37
N VAL A 831 4.62 10.08 -23.29
CA VAL A 831 4.48 11.55 -23.30
C VAL A 831 5.82 12.19 -22.93
N VAL A 832 6.28 13.15 -23.74
CA VAL A 832 7.50 13.94 -23.48
C VAL A 832 7.15 15.20 -22.69
N ASP A 833 6.12 15.89 -23.17
CA ASP A 833 5.55 17.11 -22.61
C ASP A 833 4.12 17.25 -23.16
N ILE A 834 3.36 18.25 -22.69
CA ILE A 834 1.97 18.49 -23.10
C ILE A 834 1.78 18.64 -24.63
N CYS A 835 2.84 18.96 -25.37
CA CYS A 835 2.82 19.16 -26.82
C CYS A 835 3.50 18.05 -27.63
N ARG A 836 4.11 17.01 -27.03
CA ARG A 836 4.91 16.01 -27.77
C ARG A 836 4.84 14.58 -27.23
N VAL A 837 4.82 13.61 -28.15
CA VAL A 837 4.79 12.17 -27.84
C VAL A 837 5.78 11.34 -28.68
N LYS A 838 6.15 10.16 -28.16
CA LYS A 838 7.05 9.18 -28.80
C LYS A 838 6.51 7.76 -28.79
N ILE A 839 6.80 7.01 -29.85
CA ILE A 839 6.45 5.58 -30.02
C ILE A 839 7.46 4.68 -29.29
N SER A 840 7.00 3.62 -28.64
CA SER A 840 7.77 2.69 -27.80
C SER A 840 7.29 1.23 -27.91
N ASP A 841 7.99 0.32 -27.21
CA ASP A 841 7.84 -1.15 -27.19
C ASP A 841 7.83 -1.83 -28.58
N PHE A 842 9.03 -2.17 -29.05
CA PHE A 842 9.23 -2.83 -30.35
C PHE A 842 9.29 -4.37 -30.24
N GLY A 843 8.88 -4.97 -29.12
CA GLY A 843 8.95 -6.43 -28.91
C GLY A 843 8.15 -7.26 -29.94
N LEU A 844 6.98 -6.76 -30.36
CA LEU A 844 6.19 -7.37 -31.43
C LEU A 844 6.60 -6.92 -32.84
N ALA A 845 7.44 -5.89 -32.98
CA ALA A 845 7.79 -5.33 -34.28
C ALA A 845 8.61 -6.29 -35.14
N ARG A 846 8.48 -6.22 -36.46
CA ARG A 846 9.21 -7.06 -37.43
C ARG A 846 9.57 -6.29 -38.70
N ARG A 847 10.73 -6.58 -39.28
CA ARG A 847 11.08 -6.16 -40.66
C ARG A 847 10.37 -7.06 -41.67
N ILE A 848 9.89 -6.48 -42.77
CA ILE A 848 9.27 -7.25 -43.87
C ILE A 848 10.31 -7.55 -44.97
N PRO A 849 10.57 -8.83 -45.32
CA PRO A 849 11.46 -9.18 -46.42
C PRO A 849 10.71 -9.31 -47.75
N GLY A 850 10.94 -8.37 -48.67
CA GLY A 850 10.57 -8.49 -50.09
C GLY A 850 9.09 -8.25 -50.42
N VAL A 851 8.20 -9.13 -49.95
CA VAL A 851 6.74 -9.02 -50.15
C VAL A 851 6.16 -8.21 -49.00
N ASP A 852 5.33 -7.18 -49.26
CA ASP A 852 4.83 -6.21 -48.26
C ASP A 852 3.87 -6.75 -47.16
N VAL A 853 3.85 -8.07 -46.94
CA VAL A 853 3.05 -8.76 -45.93
C VAL A 853 3.88 -9.79 -45.17
N TYR A 854 3.88 -9.69 -43.84
CA TYR A 854 4.46 -10.66 -42.92
C TYR A 854 3.39 -11.63 -42.39
N GLN A 855 3.55 -12.93 -42.63
CA GLN A 855 2.71 -13.97 -42.03
C GLN A 855 3.26 -14.39 -40.66
N LEU A 856 2.47 -14.21 -39.60
CA LEU A 856 2.82 -14.67 -38.27
C LEU A 856 2.48 -16.15 -38.07
N LYS A 857 3.40 -16.91 -37.48
CA LYS A 857 3.19 -18.28 -36.97
C LYS A 857 3.54 -18.30 -35.48
N THR A 858 2.53 -18.32 -34.60
CA THR A 858 2.75 -18.30 -33.13
C THR A 858 1.50 -18.73 -32.36
N GLU A 859 1.68 -19.21 -31.12
CA GLU A 859 0.63 -19.63 -30.18
C GLU A 859 0.40 -18.60 -29.05
N ARG A 860 0.88 -17.36 -29.23
CA ARG A 860 0.90 -16.32 -28.21
C ARG A 860 -0.44 -15.61 -28.04
N LEU A 861 -0.62 -15.06 -26.84
CA LEU A 861 -1.55 -13.95 -26.60
C LEU A 861 -1.13 -12.74 -27.47
N LEU A 862 -2.09 -12.13 -28.17
CA LEU A 862 -1.90 -10.99 -29.06
C LEU A 862 -2.90 -9.87 -28.72
N PRO A 863 -2.57 -8.60 -28.99
CA PRO A 863 -3.43 -7.45 -28.70
C PRO A 863 -4.58 -7.30 -29.74
N PHE A 864 -5.38 -8.35 -29.93
CA PHE A 864 -6.42 -8.45 -30.97
C PHE A 864 -7.37 -7.25 -31.04
N ASN A 865 -7.67 -6.58 -29.94
CA ASN A 865 -8.51 -5.38 -29.92
C ASN A 865 -7.96 -4.20 -30.76
N TRP A 866 -6.67 -4.14 -31.05
CA TRP A 866 -6.06 -3.12 -31.92
C TRP A 866 -5.85 -3.60 -33.36
N TYR A 867 -6.04 -4.88 -33.64
CA TYR A 867 -5.68 -5.49 -34.92
C TYR A 867 -6.73 -5.31 -36.03
N ALA A 868 -6.22 -5.27 -37.26
CA ALA A 868 -7.01 -5.30 -38.47
C ALA A 868 -7.60 -6.71 -38.72
N PRO A 869 -8.73 -6.85 -39.43
CA PRO A 869 -9.37 -8.14 -39.71
C PRO A 869 -8.44 -9.19 -40.33
N GLU A 870 -7.54 -8.79 -41.24
CA GLU A 870 -6.56 -9.70 -41.86
C GLU A 870 -5.44 -10.15 -40.90
N SER A 871 -5.27 -9.48 -39.76
CA SER A 871 -4.30 -9.79 -38.71
C SER A 871 -4.87 -10.68 -37.60
N THR A 872 -6.17 -10.99 -37.61
CA THR A 872 -6.87 -11.75 -36.55
C THR A 872 -7.33 -13.15 -36.94
N THR A 873 -7.38 -13.47 -38.23
CA THR A 873 -7.79 -14.78 -38.75
C THR A 873 -6.59 -15.47 -39.40
N HIS A 874 -6.51 -16.80 -39.39
CA HIS A 874 -5.39 -17.51 -40.03
C HIS A 874 -5.53 -17.51 -41.57
N PRO A 875 -4.47 -17.21 -42.35
CA PRO A 875 -3.12 -16.83 -41.93
C PRO A 875 -3.07 -15.40 -41.37
N PHE A 876 -2.46 -15.22 -40.20
CA PHE A 876 -2.37 -13.89 -39.57
C PHE A 876 -1.42 -12.97 -40.35
N LEU A 877 -1.98 -12.04 -41.13
CA LEU A 877 -1.23 -11.14 -42.01
C LEU A 877 -0.96 -9.80 -41.35
N PHE A 878 0.28 -9.32 -41.42
CA PHE A 878 0.69 -8.01 -40.91
C PHE A 878 1.40 -7.20 -42.00
N SER A 879 1.07 -5.92 -42.12
CA SER A 879 1.65 -4.99 -43.09
C SER A 879 1.64 -3.57 -42.51
N THR A 880 2.25 -2.61 -43.23
CA THR A 880 2.12 -1.19 -42.88
C THR A 880 0.64 -0.74 -42.86
N LYS A 881 -0.23 -1.38 -43.65
CA LYS A 881 -1.68 -1.13 -43.67
C LYS A 881 -2.44 -1.75 -42.48
N SER A 882 -1.92 -2.78 -41.80
CA SER A 882 -2.49 -3.26 -40.53
C SER A 882 -2.08 -2.38 -39.34
N ASP A 883 -0.90 -1.76 -39.41
CA ASP A 883 -0.52 -0.70 -38.46
C ASP A 883 -1.39 0.56 -38.64
N VAL A 884 -1.81 0.91 -39.87
CA VAL A 884 -2.77 2.00 -40.12
C VAL A 884 -4.13 1.75 -39.43
N TRP A 885 -4.62 0.50 -39.43
CA TRP A 885 -5.81 0.16 -38.64
C TRP A 885 -5.58 0.39 -37.14
N SER A 886 -4.43 -0.06 -36.63
CA SER A 886 -4.01 0.12 -35.23
C SER A 886 -3.86 1.61 -34.85
N TYR A 887 -3.42 2.44 -35.79
CA TYR A 887 -3.41 3.90 -35.67
C TYR A 887 -4.83 4.45 -35.52
N GLY A 888 -5.79 4.03 -36.34
CA GLY A 888 -7.20 4.42 -36.21
C GLY A 888 -7.77 4.09 -34.82
N VAL A 889 -7.48 2.90 -34.29
CA VAL A 889 -7.87 2.52 -32.91
C VAL A 889 -7.15 3.41 -31.86
N THR A 890 -5.87 3.71 -32.06
CA THR A 890 -5.11 4.63 -31.20
C THR A 890 -5.69 6.05 -31.23
N MET A 891 -6.16 6.54 -32.38
CA MET A 891 -6.83 7.84 -32.49
C MET A 891 -8.17 7.83 -31.75
N TRP A 892 -8.93 6.74 -31.81
CA TRP A 892 -10.16 6.60 -31.05
C TRP A 892 -9.90 6.61 -29.52
N GLU A 893 -8.85 5.93 -29.04
CA GLU A 893 -8.40 6.03 -27.64
C GLU A 893 -8.04 7.48 -27.25
N ILE A 894 -7.35 8.23 -28.13
CA ILE A 894 -6.97 9.63 -27.89
C ILE A 894 -8.19 10.54 -27.78
N PHE A 895 -9.12 10.47 -28.73
CA PHE A 895 -10.29 11.35 -28.77
C PHE A 895 -11.39 10.98 -27.77
N THR A 896 -11.50 9.70 -27.37
CA THR A 896 -12.27 9.31 -26.16
C THR A 896 -11.58 9.68 -24.85
N ARG A 897 -10.33 10.17 -24.89
CA ARG A 897 -9.46 10.41 -23.72
C ARG A 897 -9.32 9.16 -22.83
N VAL A 898 -9.40 7.97 -23.44
CA VAL A 898 -9.43 6.65 -22.79
C VAL A 898 -10.51 6.52 -21.70
N ARG A 899 -11.63 7.24 -21.85
CA ARG A 899 -12.81 7.15 -20.96
C ARG A 899 -13.71 5.95 -21.26
N GLN A 900 -13.55 5.36 -22.44
CA GLN A 900 -14.25 4.16 -22.89
C GLN A 900 -13.22 3.05 -23.09
N GLU A 901 -13.55 1.82 -22.68
CA GLU A 901 -12.69 0.67 -23.02
C GLU A 901 -12.73 0.41 -24.53
N VAL A 902 -11.58 0.11 -25.13
CA VAL A 902 -11.52 -0.33 -26.54
C VAL A 902 -12.39 -1.60 -26.69
N PRO A 903 -13.44 -1.59 -27.53
CA PRO A 903 -14.37 -2.71 -27.66
C PRO A 903 -13.64 -4.03 -27.88
N LYS A 904 -14.06 -5.12 -27.23
CA LYS A 904 -13.43 -6.44 -27.39
C LYS A 904 -13.53 -6.92 -28.84
N PHE A 905 -12.49 -7.54 -29.36
CA PHE A 905 -12.50 -8.11 -30.72
C PHE A 905 -13.37 -9.37 -30.74
N ASP A 906 -14.32 -9.44 -31.67
CA ASP A 906 -15.09 -10.64 -31.96
C ASP A 906 -14.45 -11.37 -33.15
N VAL A 907 -13.95 -12.58 -32.90
CA VAL A 907 -13.25 -13.42 -33.88
C VAL A 907 -14.23 -14.10 -34.86
N GLU A 908 -15.51 -14.22 -34.50
CA GLU A 908 -16.57 -14.71 -35.39
C GLU A 908 -17.08 -13.61 -36.33
N ARG A 909 -16.93 -12.34 -35.93
CA ARG A 909 -17.44 -11.16 -36.65
C ARG A 909 -16.37 -10.12 -37.05
N PRO A 910 -15.20 -10.51 -37.63
CA PRO A 910 -14.10 -9.58 -37.88
C PRO A 910 -14.45 -8.47 -38.89
N ARG A 911 -15.47 -8.65 -39.73
CA ARG A 911 -15.96 -7.62 -40.67
C ARG A 911 -16.81 -6.53 -40.00
N GLU A 912 -17.43 -6.82 -38.85
CA GLU A 912 -18.22 -5.85 -38.07
C GLU A 912 -17.32 -4.95 -37.18
N ARG A 913 -15.99 -5.19 -37.19
CA ARG A 913 -15.04 -4.55 -36.27
C ARG A 913 -15.02 -3.03 -36.35
N ALA A 914 -15.17 -2.45 -37.54
CA ALA A 914 -15.20 -1.00 -37.71
C ALA A 914 -16.43 -0.37 -37.03
N SER A 915 -17.60 -1.00 -37.16
CA SER A 915 -18.86 -0.56 -36.54
C SER A 915 -18.90 -0.71 -35.01
N CYS A 916 -17.94 -1.39 -34.39
CA CYS A 916 -17.81 -1.42 -32.92
C CYS A 916 -17.40 -0.07 -32.32
N PHE A 917 -16.75 0.79 -33.11
CA PHE A 917 -16.26 2.09 -32.66
C PHE A 917 -17.31 3.18 -32.95
N GLN A 918 -17.83 3.80 -31.90
CA GLN A 918 -18.73 4.96 -32.03
C GLN A 918 -17.92 6.25 -32.13
N ILE A 919 -18.50 7.32 -32.69
CA ILE A 919 -17.85 8.64 -32.69
C ILE A 919 -17.64 9.13 -31.24
N PRO A 920 -16.41 9.52 -30.84
CA PRO A 920 -16.18 10.01 -29.49
C PRO A 920 -16.92 11.33 -29.22
N ASN A 921 -17.37 11.53 -27.99
CA ASN A 921 -17.93 12.81 -27.55
C ASN A 921 -16.94 13.95 -27.85
N ASP A 922 -17.47 15.08 -28.30
CA ASP A 922 -16.72 16.29 -28.66
C ASP A 922 -15.67 16.09 -29.78
N CYS A 923 -15.71 14.97 -30.51
CA CYS A 923 -14.88 14.72 -31.69
C CYS A 923 -15.57 15.21 -32.98
N PRO A 924 -14.97 16.15 -33.74
CA PRO A 924 -15.52 16.61 -35.01
C PRO A 924 -15.64 15.48 -36.05
N SER A 925 -16.79 15.38 -36.72
CA SER A 925 -17.08 14.29 -37.68
C SER A 925 -16.07 14.19 -38.84
N LYS A 926 -15.44 15.30 -39.25
CA LYS A 926 -14.32 15.28 -40.23
C LYS A 926 -13.11 14.49 -39.69
N ILE A 927 -12.73 14.73 -38.43
CA ILE A 927 -11.59 14.10 -37.77
C ILE A 927 -11.87 12.61 -37.55
N TYR A 928 -13.05 12.27 -37.01
CA TYR A 928 -13.49 10.90 -36.85
C TYR A 928 -13.52 10.11 -38.17
N ARG A 929 -13.94 10.76 -39.27
CA ARG A 929 -13.88 10.16 -40.60
C ARG A 929 -12.44 9.91 -41.03
N HIS A 930 -11.65 10.97 -41.17
CA HIS A 930 -10.39 10.93 -41.91
C HIS A 930 -9.18 10.42 -41.10
N LEU A 931 -9.25 10.38 -39.76
CA LEU A 931 -8.19 9.79 -38.92
C LEU A 931 -8.56 8.43 -38.30
N MET A 932 -9.83 8.01 -38.35
CA MET A 932 -10.30 6.75 -37.74
C MET A 932 -11.08 5.88 -38.72
N THR A 933 -12.18 6.37 -39.29
CA THR A 933 -13.06 5.58 -40.17
C THR A 933 -12.34 5.13 -41.45
N ASP A 934 -11.63 6.04 -42.11
CA ASP A 934 -10.88 5.74 -43.33
C ASP A 934 -9.69 4.78 -43.04
N CYS A 935 -9.16 4.78 -41.81
CA CYS A 935 -8.16 3.80 -41.33
C CYS A 935 -8.74 2.40 -41.12
N TRP A 936 -10.05 2.28 -40.87
CA TRP A 936 -10.78 1.02 -40.64
C TRP A 936 -11.45 0.46 -41.89
N ASN A 937 -10.97 0.82 -43.08
CA ASN A 937 -11.44 0.20 -44.32
C ASN A 937 -11.12 -1.31 -44.33
N LEU A 938 -12.10 -2.14 -44.73
CA LEU A 938 -11.92 -3.59 -44.79
C LEU A 938 -10.93 -4.03 -45.88
N ASP A 939 -10.76 -3.23 -46.93
CA ASP A 939 -9.66 -3.40 -47.89
C ASP A 939 -8.40 -2.65 -47.38
N PRO A 940 -7.28 -3.35 -47.10
CA PRO A 940 -6.04 -2.71 -46.67
C PRO A 940 -5.47 -1.70 -47.68
N GLN A 941 -5.74 -1.84 -48.98
CA GLN A 941 -5.24 -0.91 -50.00
C GLN A 941 -5.97 0.43 -49.97
N LEU A 942 -7.27 0.42 -49.64
CA LEU A 942 -8.11 1.62 -49.56
C LEU A 942 -7.95 2.42 -48.26
N ARG A 943 -7.28 1.86 -47.25
CA ARG A 943 -6.83 2.64 -46.07
C ARG A 943 -5.81 3.69 -46.52
N PRO A 944 -5.68 4.85 -45.86
CA PRO A 944 -4.60 5.79 -46.15
C PRO A 944 -3.21 5.17 -45.88
N ASN A 945 -2.14 5.89 -46.25
CA ASN A 945 -0.78 5.62 -45.77
C ASN A 945 -0.37 6.67 -44.71
N PHE A 946 0.76 6.46 -44.02
CA PHE A 946 1.17 7.35 -42.92
C PHE A 946 1.59 8.76 -43.36
N THR A 947 2.04 8.95 -44.61
CA THR A 947 2.25 10.28 -45.20
C THR A 947 0.92 11.02 -45.38
N ASP A 948 -0.12 10.33 -45.89
CA ASP A 948 -1.47 10.90 -46.03
C ASP A 948 -2.01 11.31 -44.64
N LEU A 949 -1.93 10.40 -43.67
CA LEU A 949 -2.38 10.66 -42.29
C LEU A 949 -1.66 11.84 -41.66
N ARG A 950 -0.34 11.96 -41.83
CA ARG A 950 0.41 13.12 -41.32
C ARG A 950 -0.05 14.42 -42.01
N GLN A 951 -0.28 14.42 -43.32
CA GLN A 951 -0.80 15.59 -44.04
C GLN A 951 -2.21 15.98 -43.56
N ILE A 952 -3.11 15.01 -43.37
CA ILE A 952 -4.46 15.22 -42.84
C ILE A 952 -4.40 15.78 -41.40
N CYS A 953 -3.52 15.23 -40.55
CA CYS A 953 -3.31 15.75 -39.20
C CYS A 953 -2.79 17.20 -39.20
N HIS A 954 -1.84 17.56 -40.07
CA HIS A 954 -1.38 18.95 -40.20
C HIS A 954 -2.52 19.88 -40.65
N ALA A 955 -3.29 19.50 -41.67
CA ALA A 955 -4.41 20.30 -42.18
C ALA A 955 -5.46 20.58 -41.10
N PHE A 956 -5.84 19.57 -40.31
CA PHE A 956 -6.72 19.78 -39.16
C PHE A 956 -6.04 20.58 -38.04
N LEU A 957 -4.76 20.34 -37.75
CA LEU A 957 -4.04 21.07 -36.70
C LEU A 957 -3.95 22.57 -37.01
N ASP A 958 -3.92 22.96 -38.28
CA ASP A 958 -3.96 24.35 -38.71
C ASP A 958 -5.40 24.91 -38.76
N GLU A 959 -6.42 24.12 -39.17
CA GLU A 959 -7.84 24.46 -39.03
C GLU A 959 -8.22 24.76 -37.56
N TYR A 960 -7.74 23.95 -36.61
CA TYR A 960 -8.07 24.06 -35.18
C TYR A 960 -7.14 24.98 -34.37
N LYS A 961 -6.08 25.56 -34.95
CA LYS A 961 -5.32 26.67 -34.35
C LYS A 961 -6.02 28.02 -34.53
N GLN A 962 -6.63 28.24 -35.70
CA GLN A 962 -7.26 29.52 -36.07
C GLN A 962 -8.59 29.79 -35.36
N ILE A 963 -9.03 28.87 -34.49
CA ILE A 963 -10.30 28.93 -33.74
C ILE A 963 -10.02 29.22 -32.24
N SER A 964 -8.76 29.46 -31.85
CA SER A 964 -8.33 29.62 -30.45
C SER A 964 -7.67 30.96 -30.10
N ASP A 965 -7.78 31.97 -30.98
CA ASP A 965 -7.47 33.38 -30.71
C ASP A 965 -8.77 34.18 -30.50
#